data_AF-A0A5N1JYN7-F1
#
_entry.id   AF-A0A5N1JYN7-F1
#
_cell.length_a   1.000
_cell.length_b   1.000
_cell.length_c   1.000
_cell.angle_alpha   90.00
_cell.angle_beta   90.00
_cell.angle_gamma   90.00
#
_symmetry.space_group_name_H-M   'P 1'
#
loop_
_entity.id
_entity.type
_entity.pdbx_description
1 polymer ?
#
loop_
_entity_poly.entity_id
_entity_poly.type
_entity_poly.pdbx_seq_one_letter_code
_entity_poly.pdbx_strand_id
1 'polypeptide(L)'
;MAHTIISQGIPNRLFIAAAIAIVFVLAPFLQGRAQDLPAYQTLDSRRLCTPTLISQTPGQAGSRTGRILLDAGSQVRLIDITFGPDLQPYFVVDYPTGKGLQRATGFVPVETASNFCGFSQRADKGQRFVAPPNTCHLIAAIAPSLASLNNQARALEAFRPSMAAYLQADGHYALSLGLLNIRASSNILARATRLPQNSHCATGREFIASLVKTGSEFSQAETAGYASDPERLAAAAALLQAYAAAQDANSLKKACDLGLSAACSLYAQAIYDAPDPAGDLPATVTHYALLGCMGGDVLGCKLAINRSENTLENAQFRAIEGGTGDAADLVTPELAKPGCDAGDAVSCVLLARGTASGTTPTAVEASSNFAASYTACRAGIAFVCRDLLDSFDPVIRARGQAASATPDENYALAAFLEESCVPGPAQDNRVHCKPAYYKYRDFLQAIEPNPRDTPRLIKAKALLERGCAQGDPSACIAQTRLAAHWALDARNESAARALALCKEQADKDSACTSVGSALDPTLAAAAPAQIDSYQALSNSCRTDASASGPQACAAAVSAALASKDIERSQLEAMLNSACSDETINGCQALASLLFDKTQPQSPPPIIANRNVRALVALEKGCRFDNAPASTCLSLAQLHGGAGDIVAAMDVFERGCAAHIAQSRSRPEAVSLCYEAAKFALQHKTNYPAALQWADFACKAADPGLSPYACKLIGNIYALGLGTAVNTQQAAMAYQTGCFHPFVTTTDGEACIKYGNLLLEAQPPIVLAGDAYDRDPASLITEAARAYDMGCMDDLEQACELNRTLLADWSRGRYPHDRATCSVRDDAGTIRSEKTCRRFFFYQAAAERKISRRQLRLDVHVWPDGDKTVIYQDNGRWLLNEVITDGPRQKAGRTCWRNPISKRSFCAEPL
;
A
#
# COMPACT_ATOMS: atom_id res chain seq x y z
N MET A 1 22.08 -22.45 73.99
CA MET A 1 22.48 -21.26 74.75
C MET A 1 21.88 -20.07 74.02
N ALA A 2 20.89 -19.29 74.46
CA ALA A 2 20.14 -19.10 75.71
C ALA A 2 18.67 -18.83 75.30
N HIS A 3 17.68 -19.52 75.88
CA HIS A 3 16.75 -19.03 76.92
C HIS A 3 15.93 -17.77 76.53
N THR A 4 14.64 -17.91 76.18
CA THR A 4 13.41 -17.77 77.05
C THR A 4 13.11 -16.29 77.44
N ILE A 5 11.90 -15.73 77.56
CA ILE A 5 10.58 -16.19 78.06
C ILE A 5 9.57 -14.99 77.94
N ILE A 6 8.28 -15.25 77.63
CA ILE A 6 6.98 -14.74 78.19
C ILE A 6 6.80 -13.19 78.29
N SER A 7 5.68 -12.51 77.98
CA SER A 7 4.27 -12.76 78.29
C SER A 7 3.36 -11.64 77.75
N GLN A 8 2.11 -12.00 77.42
CA GLN A 8 0.82 -11.31 77.72
C GLN A 8 0.67 -9.81 77.41
N GLY A 9 -0.42 -9.26 76.86
CA GLY A 9 -1.76 -9.75 76.55
C GLY A 9 -2.70 -8.53 76.48
N ILE A 10 -3.68 -8.57 75.56
CA ILE A 10 -5.01 -7.90 75.62
C ILE A 10 -5.05 -6.36 75.36
N PRO A 11 -6.07 -5.79 74.66
CA PRO A 11 -6.89 -6.28 73.55
C PRO A 11 -6.82 -5.40 72.28
N ASN A 12 -6.83 -6.04 71.12
CA ASN A 12 -7.01 -5.44 69.80
C ASN A 12 -8.42 -4.85 69.61
N ARG A 13 -8.65 -3.61 70.06
CA ARG A 13 -9.82 -2.81 69.60
C ARG A 13 -9.45 -1.51 68.89
N LEU A 14 -8.23 -0.97 69.06
CA LEU A 14 -7.79 0.20 68.29
C LEU A 14 -7.22 -0.15 66.91
N PHE A 15 -6.62 -1.32 66.72
CA PHE A 15 -6.02 -1.70 65.43
C PHE A 15 -7.05 -2.07 64.36
N ILE A 16 -8.25 -2.52 64.75
CA ILE A 16 -9.32 -2.81 63.79
C ILE A 16 -9.98 -1.52 63.32
N ALA A 17 -10.12 -0.50 64.17
CA ALA A 17 -10.63 0.81 63.77
C ALA A 17 -9.64 1.57 62.87
N ALA A 18 -8.33 1.47 63.14
CA ALA A 18 -7.29 2.05 62.28
C ALA A 18 -7.13 1.29 60.95
N ALA A 19 -7.25 -0.04 60.95
CA ALA A 19 -7.22 -0.83 59.71
C ALA A 19 -8.48 -0.64 58.85
N ILE A 20 -9.67 -0.50 59.45
CA ILE A 20 -10.91 -0.18 58.71
C ILE A 20 -10.88 1.27 58.21
N ALA A 21 -10.33 2.23 58.98
CA ALA A 21 -10.17 3.60 58.52
C ALA A 21 -9.13 3.73 57.39
N ILE A 22 -8.05 2.94 57.40
CA ILE A 22 -7.05 2.92 56.31
C ILE A 22 -7.60 2.18 55.08
N VAL A 23 -8.45 1.15 55.25
CA VAL A 23 -9.16 0.48 54.15
C VAL A 23 -10.27 1.37 53.55
N PHE A 24 -10.91 2.26 54.32
CA PHE A 24 -11.87 3.23 53.78
C PHE A 24 -11.24 4.51 53.23
N VAL A 25 -10.03 4.89 53.64
CA VAL A 25 -9.30 6.05 53.09
C VAL A 25 -8.52 5.71 51.82
N LEU A 26 -8.24 4.42 51.54
CA LEU A 26 -7.62 3.95 50.28
C LEU A 26 -8.62 3.35 49.27
N ALA A 27 -9.92 3.32 49.58
CA ALA A 27 -10.96 2.77 48.72
C ALA A 27 -11.81 3.80 47.92
N PRO A 28 -11.21 4.81 47.24
CA PRO A 28 -11.83 5.37 46.04
C PRO A 28 -11.05 5.10 44.73
N PHE A 29 -9.93 4.37 44.75
CA PHE A 29 -9.05 4.27 43.56
C PHE A 29 -9.16 3.00 42.70
N LEU A 30 -10.13 2.11 42.94
CA LEU A 30 -10.26 0.85 42.16
C LEU A 30 -11.63 0.62 41.49
N GLN A 31 -12.48 1.66 41.43
CA GLN A 31 -13.50 1.75 40.38
C GLN A 31 -13.00 2.71 39.31
N GLY A 32 -12.12 2.21 38.44
CA GLY A 32 -11.72 2.92 37.23
C GLY A 32 -12.95 3.27 36.42
N ARG A 33 -13.38 4.53 36.51
CA ARG A 33 -14.48 5.10 35.74
C ARG A 33 -14.25 4.83 34.25
N ALA A 34 -15.16 4.10 33.63
CA ALA A 34 -15.23 3.93 32.18
C ALA A 34 -15.65 5.25 31.45
N GLN A 35 -15.17 6.43 31.85
CA GLN A 35 -15.86 7.69 31.50
C GLN A 35 -15.05 8.90 31.03
N ASP A 36 -13.71 8.91 31.05
CA ASP A 36 -12.90 9.93 30.34
C ASP A 36 -12.06 9.24 29.25
N LEU A 37 -12.21 9.65 27.98
CA LEU A 37 -11.33 9.15 26.92
C LEU A 37 -9.90 9.59 27.23
N PRO A 38 -8.89 8.70 27.08
CA PRO A 38 -7.50 9.06 27.28
C PRO A 38 -7.09 10.18 26.33
N ALA A 39 -6.18 11.05 26.79
CA ALA A 39 -5.65 12.13 25.97
C ALA A 39 -4.91 11.59 24.75
N TYR A 40 -4.16 10.50 24.88
CA TYR A 40 -3.43 9.88 23.79
C TYR A 40 -3.52 8.35 23.78
N GLN A 41 -3.69 7.77 22.59
CA GLN A 41 -3.68 6.35 22.26
C GLN A 41 -2.96 6.14 20.94
N THR A 42 -1.90 5.35 20.96
CA THR A 42 -1.21 4.91 19.76
C THR A 42 -2.12 4.07 18.86
N LEU A 43 -1.78 3.92 17.58
CA LEU A 43 -2.58 3.16 16.61
C LEU A 43 -2.72 1.66 16.99
N ASP A 44 -1.72 1.11 17.69
CA ASP A 44 -1.77 -0.25 18.24
C ASP A 44 -2.66 -0.36 19.49
N SER A 45 -3.05 0.73 20.13
CA SER A 45 -3.95 0.68 21.28
C SER A 45 -5.41 0.69 20.85
N ARG A 46 -6.14 -0.40 21.15
CA ARG A 46 -7.59 -0.51 20.92
C ARG A 46 -8.33 -0.66 22.24
N ARG A 47 -9.61 -0.25 22.26
CA ARG A 47 -10.52 -0.41 23.40
C ARG A 47 -11.70 -1.28 23.01
N LEU A 48 -12.11 -2.12 23.96
CA LEU A 48 -13.28 -2.99 23.81
C LEU A 48 -14.52 -2.19 24.23
N CYS A 49 -15.45 -1.93 23.31
CA CYS A 49 -16.56 -1.02 23.60
C CYS A 49 -17.72 -1.69 24.34
N THR A 50 -17.72 -3.01 24.34
CA THR A 50 -18.63 -3.87 25.11
C THR A 50 -17.81 -4.96 25.81
N PRO A 51 -18.34 -5.60 26.87
CA PRO A 51 -17.67 -6.74 27.47
C PRO A 51 -17.39 -7.80 26.40
N THR A 52 -16.11 -8.10 26.17
CA THR A 52 -15.68 -8.90 25.02
C THR A 52 -14.91 -10.11 25.51
N LEU A 53 -15.32 -11.28 25.04
CA LEU A 53 -14.67 -12.53 25.35
C LEU A 53 -13.44 -12.70 24.47
N ILE A 54 -12.25 -12.68 25.06
CA ILE A 54 -11.02 -12.89 24.30
C ILE A 54 -10.92 -14.37 23.93
N SER A 55 -10.90 -14.64 22.63
CA SER A 55 -10.79 -16.00 22.12
C SER A 55 -9.33 -16.40 21.98
N GLN A 56 -9.00 -17.66 22.29
CA GLN A 56 -7.66 -18.22 22.04
C GLN A 56 -7.45 -18.61 20.56
N THR A 57 -8.54 -18.73 19.81
CA THR A 57 -8.57 -18.97 18.36
C THR A 57 -9.66 -18.10 17.74
N PRO A 58 -9.46 -17.52 16.56
CA PRO A 58 -10.48 -16.69 15.90
C PRO A 58 -11.75 -17.52 15.59
N GLY A 59 -12.93 -16.90 15.60
CA GLY A 59 -14.21 -17.51 15.20
C GLY A 59 -14.86 -18.52 16.15
N GLN A 60 -14.25 -18.85 17.30
CA GLN A 60 -14.92 -19.71 18.30
C GLN A 60 -15.66 -18.85 19.34
N ALA A 61 -16.97 -19.04 19.52
CA ALA A 61 -17.75 -18.39 20.59
C ALA A 61 -18.12 -19.33 21.77
N GLY A 62 -17.69 -20.60 21.78
CA GLY A 62 -18.47 -21.67 22.42
C GLY A 62 -17.95 -22.40 23.68
N SER A 63 -16.70 -22.28 24.12
CA SER A 63 -16.22 -23.05 25.31
C SER A 63 -15.84 -22.15 26.48
N ARG A 64 -16.52 -22.31 27.63
CA ARG A 64 -16.34 -21.52 28.87
C ARG A 64 -15.03 -21.83 29.63
N THR A 65 -14.30 -22.87 29.26
CA THR A 65 -13.06 -23.26 29.95
C THR A 65 -11.86 -22.60 29.29
N GLY A 66 -11.16 -21.74 30.03
CA GLY A 66 -9.90 -21.11 29.60
C GLY A 66 -9.98 -19.74 28.92
N ARG A 67 -11.15 -19.07 28.93
CA ARG A 67 -11.32 -17.71 28.36
C ARG A 67 -11.38 -16.63 29.43
N ILE A 68 -10.82 -15.46 29.10
CA ILE A 68 -10.87 -14.26 29.92
C ILE A 68 -11.89 -13.32 29.30
N LEU A 69 -12.93 -12.97 30.06
CA LEU A 69 -13.85 -11.90 29.71
C LEU A 69 -13.18 -10.59 30.12
N LEU A 70 -12.97 -9.68 29.16
CA LEU A 70 -12.52 -8.34 29.45
C LEU A 70 -13.72 -7.39 29.49
N ASP A 71 -13.76 -6.56 30.52
CA ASP A 71 -14.82 -5.58 30.71
C ASP A 71 -14.79 -4.49 29.63
N ALA A 72 -15.93 -3.84 29.39
CA ALA A 72 -15.99 -2.68 28.52
C ALA A 72 -15.00 -1.59 28.98
N GLY A 73 -14.32 -0.97 28.02
CA GLY A 73 -13.27 0.01 28.25
C GLY A 73 -11.87 -0.58 28.46
N SER A 74 -11.74 -1.90 28.56
CA SER A 74 -10.43 -2.58 28.61
C SER A 74 -9.61 -2.27 27.37
N GLN A 75 -8.34 -1.97 27.57
CA GLN A 75 -7.38 -1.70 26.50
C GLN A 75 -6.68 -3.00 26.07
N VAL A 76 -6.58 -3.21 24.76
CA VAL A 76 -5.84 -4.31 24.14
C VAL A 76 -4.84 -3.74 23.14
N ARG A 77 -3.71 -4.43 22.93
CA ARG A 77 -2.67 -3.99 22.00
C ARG A 77 -2.72 -4.81 20.72
N LEU A 78 -3.00 -4.18 19.60
CA LEU A 78 -3.00 -4.77 18.27
C LEU A 78 -1.60 -5.24 17.89
N ILE A 79 -1.52 -6.44 17.33
CA ILE A 79 -0.30 -7.05 16.78
C ILE A 79 -0.46 -7.25 15.27
N ASP A 80 -1.59 -7.82 14.87
CA ASP A 80 -1.87 -8.30 13.51
C ASP A 80 -3.39 -8.40 13.29
N ILE A 81 -3.83 -8.76 12.09
CA ILE A 81 -5.21 -9.11 11.75
C ILE A 81 -5.25 -10.45 11.02
N THR A 82 -6.21 -11.31 11.34
CA THR A 82 -6.41 -12.62 10.68
C THR A 82 -7.90 -12.84 10.43
N PHE A 83 -8.25 -13.93 9.76
CA PHE A 83 -9.62 -14.40 9.66
C PHE A 83 -9.89 -15.61 10.56
N GLY A 84 -11.14 -15.73 10.99
CA GLY A 84 -11.66 -16.93 11.62
C GLY A 84 -12.39 -17.85 10.63
N PRO A 85 -12.75 -19.08 11.06
CA PRO A 85 -13.55 -20.01 10.28
C PRO A 85 -14.97 -19.51 9.98
N ASP A 86 -15.42 -18.48 10.69
CA ASP A 86 -16.69 -17.76 10.53
C ASP A 86 -16.63 -16.63 9.47
N LEU A 87 -15.54 -16.53 8.71
CA LEU A 87 -15.29 -15.53 7.66
C LEU A 87 -15.15 -14.09 8.16
N GLN A 88 -15.12 -13.88 9.48
CA GLN A 88 -14.95 -12.54 10.05
C GLN A 88 -13.48 -12.22 10.29
N PRO A 89 -13.07 -10.96 10.12
CA PRO A 89 -11.74 -10.52 10.51
C PRO A 89 -11.64 -10.32 12.03
N TYR A 90 -10.50 -10.73 12.57
CA TYR A 90 -10.15 -10.64 13.98
C TYR A 90 -8.82 -9.92 14.13
N PHE A 91 -8.77 -8.93 15.02
CA PHE A 91 -7.49 -8.43 15.49
C PHE A 91 -6.82 -9.48 16.37
N VAL A 92 -5.55 -9.75 16.07
CA VAL A 92 -4.65 -10.45 16.96
C VAL A 92 -4.16 -9.43 17.98
N VAL A 93 -4.47 -9.66 19.25
CA VAL A 93 -4.22 -8.71 20.31
C VAL A 93 -3.40 -9.31 21.44
N ASP A 94 -2.50 -8.50 21.99
CA ASP A 94 -1.81 -8.73 23.24
C ASP A 94 -2.59 -8.05 24.37
N TYR A 95 -2.98 -8.83 25.39
CA TYR A 95 -3.85 -8.37 26.48
C TYR A 95 -3.33 -8.81 27.86
N PRO A 96 -3.58 -8.01 28.91
CA PRO A 96 -3.22 -8.38 30.28
C PRO A 96 -4.13 -9.51 30.78
N THR A 97 -3.54 -10.57 31.36
CA THR A 97 -4.30 -11.74 31.84
C THR A 97 -4.94 -11.55 33.22
N GLY A 98 -4.69 -10.41 33.88
CA GLY A 98 -5.09 -10.16 35.27
C GLY A 98 -4.23 -10.88 36.33
N LYS A 99 -3.26 -11.70 35.92
CA LYS A 99 -2.29 -12.38 36.80
C LYS A 99 -0.95 -11.65 36.83
N GLY A 100 -0.90 -10.51 37.51
CA GLY A 100 0.31 -9.67 37.58
C GLY A 100 0.69 -9.08 36.21
N LEU A 101 1.99 -9.12 35.87
CA LEU A 101 2.51 -8.60 34.59
C LEU A 101 2.35 -9.57 33.41
N GLN A 102 1.71 -10.72 33.61
CA GLN A 102 1.55 -11.72 32.56
C GLN A 102 0.59 -11.22 31.47
N ARG A 103 1.07 -11.25 30.22
CA ARG A 103 0.28 -10.93 29.02
C ARG A 103 0.13 -12.17 28.14
N ALA A 104 -0.94 -12.19 27.36
CA ALA A 104 -1.24 -13.29 26.44
C ALA A 104 -1.74 -12.74 25.11
N THR A 105 -1.58 -13.55 24.07
CA THR A 105 -2.15 -13.27 22.75
C THR A 105 -3.56 -13.87 22.67
N GLY A 106 -4.48 -13.12 22.07
CA GLY A 106 -5.84 -13.57 21.81
C GLY A 106 -6.43 -12.87 20.60
N PHE A 107 -7.71 -13.16 20.34
CA PHE A 107 -8.41 -12.70 19.15
C PHE A 107 -9.68 -11.95 19.54
N VAL A 108 -9.88 -10.79 18.94
CA VAL A 108 -11.10 -9.97 19.09
C VAL A 108 -11.68 -9.62 17.72
N PRO A 109 -13.00 -9.75 17.52
CA PRO A 109 -13.63 -9.30 16.28
C PRO A 109 -13.36 -7.82 16.05
N VAL A 110 -13.04 -7.44 14.80
CA VAL A 110 -12.77 -6.04 14.42
C VAL A 110 -13.91 -5.12 14.84
N GLU A 111 -15.16 -5.56 14.71
CA GLU A 111 -16.38 -4.80 15.06
C GLU A 111 -16.55 -4.47 16.56
N THR A 112 -15.84 -5.20 17.45
CA THR A 112 -15.95 -5.00 18.92
C THR A 112 -14.85 -4.11 19.50
N ALA A 113 -13.82 -3.83 18.70
CA ALA A 113 -12.63 -3.12 19.12
C ALA A 113 -12.49 -1.82 18.32
N SER A 114 -12.46 -0.70 19.02
CA SER A 114 -12.38 0.64 18.43
C SER A 114 -11.13 1.38 18.92
N ASN A 115 -10.76 2.48 18.28
CA ASN A 115 -9.75 3.37 18.85
C ASN A 115 -10.31 4.06 20.11
N PHE A 116 -11.56 4.53 20.04
CA PHE A 116 -12.18 5.32 21.11
C PHE A 116 -13.62 4.85 21.41
N CYS A 117 -13.80 4.12 22.52
CA CYS A 117 -15.13 3.78 23.01
C CYS A 117 -15.72 4.93 23.81
N GLY A 118 -16.99 5.27 23.57
CA GLY A 118 -17.65 6.31 24.36
C GLY A 118 -17.56 7.73 23.75
N PHE A 119 -17.09 7.87 22.50
CA PHE A 119 -16.88 9.18 21.88
C PHE A 119 -18.18 9.98 21.74
N SER A 120 -19.23 9.37 21.19
CA SER A 120 -20.54 10.03 21.04
C SER A 120 -21.18 10.38 22.39
N GLN A 121 -20.92 9.58 23.42
CA GLN A 121 -21.40 9.79 24.78
C GLN A 121 -20.70 10.97 25.49
N ARG A 122 -19.67 11.59 24.89
CA ARG A 122 -19.10 12.86 25.39
C ARG A 122 -20.14 13.98 25.36
N ALA A 123 -21.04 13.96 24.38
CA ALA A 123 -22.11 14.95 24.25
C ALA A 123 -23.04 14.93 25.47
N ASP A 124 -23.39 13.73 25.94
CA ASP A 124 -24.35 13.50 27.03
C ASP A 124 -23.82 13.97 28.40
N LYS A 125 -22.50 13.95 28.58
CA LYS A 125 -21.84 14.34 29.85
C LYS A 125 -21.45 15.82 29.91
N GLY A 126 -21.72 16.59 28.86
CA GLY A 126 -21.40 18.01 28.83
C GLY A 126 -19.90 18.33 28.83
N GLN A 127 -19.03 17.40 28.43
CA GLN A 127 -17.61 17.67 28.22
C GLN A 127 -17.42 18.50 26.96
N ARG A 128 -17.47 19.83 27.09
CA ARG A 128 -17.39 20.77 25.96
C ARG A 128 -15.99 21.28 25.77
N PHE A 129 -15.62 21.51 24.51
CA PHE A 129 -14.36 22.14 24.09
C PHE A 129 -13.07 21.39 24.51
N VAL A 130 -13.21 20.20 25.08
CA VAL A 130 -12.10 19.25 25.24
C VAL A 130 -11.68 18.80 23.85
N ALA A 131 -10.39 18.87 23.56
CA ALA A 131 -9.87 18.45 22.27
C ALA A 131 -10.29 17.00 21.93
N PRO A 132 -10.49 16.66 20.65
CA PRO A 132 -10.68 15.28 20.23
C PRO A 132 -9.52 14.39 20.72
N PRO A 133 -9.74 13.09 20.95
CA PRO A 133 -8.67 12.19 21.36
C PRO A 133 -7.44 12.28 20.46
N ASN A 134 -6.25 12.13 21.06
CA ASN A 134 -4.94 12.26 20.42
C ASN A 134 -4.58 13.66 19.91
N THR A 135 -5.44 14.65 20.14
CA THR A 135 -5.20 16.03 19.73
C THR A 135 -5.22 16.96 20.94
N CYS A 136 -4.65 18.15 20.80
CA CYS A 136 -4.72 19.20 21.79
C CYS A 136 -4.86 20.57 21.14
N HIS A 137 -5.32 21.56 21.91
CA HIS A 137 -5.31 22.95 21.52
C HIS A 137 -3.91 23.52 21.58
N LEU A 138 -3.45 24.16 20.50
CA LEU A 138 -2.25 24.98 20.52
C LEU A 138 -2.58 26.34 21.14
N ILE A 139 -2.33 26.47 22.44
CA ILE A 139 -2.57 27.71 23.17
C ILE A 139 -1.38 28.62 22.96
N ALA A 140 -1.63 29.77 22.32
CA ALA A 140 -0.62 30.80 22.12
C ALA A 140 -0.45 31.68 23.37
N ALA A 141 -1.55 31.95 24.06
CA ALA A 141 -1.57 32.82 25.21
C ALA A 141 -2.86 32.69 26.04
N ILE A 142 -2.75 33.12 27.29
CA ILE A 142 -3.85 33.27 28.25
C ILE A 142 -3.91 34.74 28.65
N ALA A 143 -5.11 35.31 28.65
CA ALA A 143 -5.34 36.74 28.87
C ALA A 143 -6.39 36.97 29.97
N PRO A 144 -6.20 37.97 30.85
CA PRO A 144 -7.15 38.28 31.93
C PRO A 144 -8.39 39.05 31.46
N SER A 145 -8.40 39.53 30.21
CA SER A 145 -9.51 40.30 29.65
C SER A 145 -9.68 40.05 28.16
N LEU A 146 -10.90 40.25 27.66
CA LEU A 146 -11.23 40.10 26.24
C LEU A 146 -10.43 41.08 25.35
N ALA A 147 -10.20 42.31 25.83
CA ALA A 147 -9.38 43.29 25.12
C ALA A 147 -7.92 42.82 24.96
N SER A 148 -7.35 42.23 26.02
CA SER A 148 -6.00 41.67 25.98
C SER A 148 -5.90 40.47 25.04
N LEU A 149 -6.92 39.59 25.05
CA LEU A 149 -7.02 38.47 24.13
C LEU A 149 -7.06 38.94 22.67
N ASN A 150 -7.90 39.92 22.34
CA ASN A 150 -8.04 40.45 20.98
C ASN A 150 -6.77 41.16 20.49
N ASN A 151 -6.01 41.80 21.39
CA ASN A 151 -4.68 42.32 21.06
C ASN A 151 -3.69 41.21 20.64
N GLN A 152 -3.70 40.08 21.34
CA GLN A 152 -2.86 38.92 20.98
C GLN A 152 -3.32 38.26 19.68
N ALA A 153 -4.64 38.12 19.47
CA ALA A 153 -5.21 37.59 18.24
C ALA A 153 -4.77 38.41 17.01
N ARG A 154 -4.78 39.76 17.12
CA ARG A 154 -4.29 40.66 16.06
C ARG A 154 -2.81 40.47 15.75
N ALA A 155 -1.98 40.22 16.77
CA ALA A 155 -0.55 39.97 16.57
C ALA A 155 -0.24 38.65 15.86
N LEU A 156 -1.20 37.72 15.80
CA LEU A 156 -1.06 36.38 15.21
C LEU A 156 -1.98 36.19 14.00
N GLU A 157 -2.12 37.24 13.18
CA GLU A 157 -3.03 37.27 12.03
C GLU A 157 -2.86 36.08 11.07
N ALA A 158 -1.64 35.58 10.89
CA ALA A 158 -1.36 34.42 10.03
C ALA A 158 -2.09 33.12 10.46
N PHE A 159 -2.46 32.99 11.74
CA PHE A 159 -3.18 31.84 12.29
C PHE A 159 -4.70 32.04 12.32
N ARG A 160 -5.17 33.23 11.92
CA ARG A 160 -6.57 33.63 12.05
C ARG A 160 -7.57 32.65 11.44
N PRO A 161 -7.33 31.95 10.32
CA PRO A 161 -8.29 30.97 9.80
C PRO A 161 -8.66 29.88 10.82
N SER A 162 -7.68 29.28 11.51
CA SER A 162 -7.89 28.18 12.46
C SER A 162 -8.06 28.63 13.92
N MET A 163 -7.93 29.92 14.19
CA MET A 163 -7.95 30.49 15.54
C MET A 163 -9.35 30.41 16.18
N ALA A 164 -9.37 30.02 17.46
CA ALA A 164 -10.54 29.97 18.34
C ALA A 164 -10.17 30.50 19.73
N ALA A 165 -11.15 30.92 20.51
CA ALA A 165 -10.92 31.40 21.87
C ALA A 165 -11.95 30.86 22.85
N TYR A 166 -11.51 30.67 24.09
CA TYR A 166 -12.29 30.03 25.14
C TYR A 166 -12.21 30.81 26.45
N LEU A 167 -13.33 30.87 27.18
CA LEU A 167 -13.36 31.30 28.58
C LEU A 167 -12.98 30.13 29.48
N GLN A 168 -12.08 30.38 30.43
CA GLN A 168 -11.63 29.40 31.42
C GLN A 168 -12.42 29.49 32.72
N ALA A 169 -12.43 28.41 33.49
CA ALA A 169 -13.13 28.33 34.78
C ALA A 169 -12.64 29.37 35.82
N ASP A 170 -11.40 29.84 35.70
CA ASP A 170 -10.80 30.86 36.56
C ASP A 170 -11.07 32.31 36.08
N GLY A 171 -11.85 32.47 35.00
CA GLY A 171 -12.22 33.77 34.44
C GLY A 171 -11.25 34.33 33.39
N HIS A 172 -10.12 33.64 33.10
CA HIS A 172 -9.21 34.03 32.03
C HIS A 172 -9.71 33.57 30.65
N TYR A 173 -9.08 34.08 29.60
CA TYR A 173 -9.38 33.75 28.20
C TYR A 173 -8.18 33.09 27.55
N ALA A 174 -8.37 31.93 26.93
CA ALA A 174 -7.34 31.20 26.20
C ALA A 174 -7.48 31.42 24.68
N LEU A 175 -6.38 31.75 24.02
CA LEU A 175 -6.29 31.84 22.56
C LEU A 175 -5.71 30.56 21.97
N SER A 176 -6.55 29.78 21.27
CA SER A 176 -6.15 28.59 20.53
C SER A 176 -5.87 28.94 19.06
N LEU A 177 -4.73 28.52 18.53
CA LEU A 177 -4.39 28.68 17.11
C LEU A 177 -4.93 27.55 16.22
N GLY A 178 -5.51 26.52 16.82
CA GLY A 178 -6.02 25.31 16.19
C GLY A 178 -5.61 24.05 16.98
N LEU A 179 -5.80 22.89 16.37
CA LEU A 179 -5.42 21.61 16.96
C LEU A 179 -4.00 21.19 16.54
N LEU A 180 -3.32 20.45 17.41
CA LEU A 180 -2.11 19.70 17.10
C LEU A 180 -2.31 18.24 17.46
N ASN A 181 -1.62 17.34 16.74
CA ASN A 181 -1.44 15.98 17.19
C ASN A 181 -0.55 15.96 18.44
N ILE A 182 -1.01 15.35 19.53
CA ILE A 182 -0.27 15.31 20.80
C ILE A 182 1.10 14.68 20.62
N ARG A 183 1.22 13.64 19.78
CA ARG A 183 2.48 12.96 19.48
C ARG A 183 3.53 13.93 18.90
N ALA A 184 3.08 14.79 17.98
CA ALA A 184 3.94 15.74 17.29
C ALA A 184 4.16 17.03 18.08
N SER A 185 3.32 17.33 19.08
CA SER A 185 3.26 18.63 19.76
C SER A 185 4.60 19.09 20.35
N SER A 186 5.35 18.21 21.01
CA SER A 186 6.65 18.55 21.60
C SER A 186 7.69 18.94 20.55
N ASN A 187 7.74 18.19 19.45
CA ASN A 187 8.62 18.46 18.31
C ASN A 187 8.21 19.77 17.61
N ILE A 188 6.90 19.98 17.44
CA ILE A 188 6.37 21.21 16.84
C ILE A 188 6.75 22.43 17.66
N LEU A 189 6.47 22.42 18.96
CA LEU A 189 6.76 23.52 19.88
C LEU A 189 8.27 23.81 19.99
N ALA A 190 9.11 22.78 19.98
CA ALA A 190 10.57 22.94 20.06
C ALA A 190 11.19 23.59 18.82
N ARG A 191 10.60 23.39 17.63
CA ARG A 191 11.14 23.89 16.35
C ARG A 191 10.43 25.15 15.84
N ALA A 192 9.27 25.48 16.38
CA ALA A 192 8.48 26.60 15.91
C ALA A 192 9.16 27.95 16.21
N THR A 193 9.38 28.74 15.16
CA THR A 193 9.96 30.10 15.28
C THR A 193 8.90 31.20 15.26
N ARG A 194 7.66 30.86 14.90
CA ARG A 194 6.54 31.81 14.72
C ARG A 194 5.53 31.80 15.87
N LEU A 195 5.79 31.04 16.92
CA LEU A 195 4.92 30.94 18.09
C LEU A 195 5.44 31.79 19.26
N PRO A 196 4.54 32.38 20.08
CA PRO A 196 4.94 33.00 21.35
C PRO A 196 5.70 32.03 22.27
N GLN A 197 6.63 32.53 23.08
CA GLN A 197 7.48 31.69 23.96
C GLN A 197 6.70 30.79 24.92
N ASN A 198 5.52 31.22 25.38
CA ASN A 198 4.70 30.46 26.35
C ASN A 198 3.65 29.57 25.67
N SER A 199 3.80 29.32 24.37
CA SER A 199 2.88 28.47 23.64
C SER A 199 2.96 27.04 24.14
N HIS A 200 1.81 26.39 24.32
CA HIS A 200 1.77 25.02 24.81
C HIS A 200 0.53 24.27 24.30
N CYS A 201 0.58 22.95 24.44
CA CYS A 201 -0.49 22.03 24.08
C CYS A 201 -1.40 21.81 25.31
N ALA A 202 -2.69 22.13 25.18
CA ALA A 202 -3.67 22.00 26.25
C ALA A 202 -4.86 21.12 25.84
N THR A 203 -5.36 20.31 26.78
CA THR A 203 -6.50 19.40 26.53
C THR A 203 -7.85 20.12 26.45
N GLY A 204 -7.93 21.34 27.00
CA GLY A 204 -9.16 22.14 27.05
C GLY A 204 -10.12 21.80 28.18
N ARG A 205 -9.72 21.00 29.18
CA ARG A 205 -10.58 20.66 30.34
C ARG A 205 -11.05 21.86 31.16
N GLU A 206 -10.29 22.95 31.16
CA GLU A 206 -10.62 24.19 31.87
C GLU A 206 -11.55 25.11 31.06
N PHE A 207 -11.89 24.76 29.81
CA PHE A 207 -12.66 25.63 28.91
C PHE A 207 -14.15 25.44 29.13
N ILE A 208 -14.80 26.48 29.65
CA ILE A 208 -16.22 26.44 30.03
C ILE A 208 -17.15 27.06 28.97
N ALA A 209 -16.62 27.91 28.09
CA ALA A 209 -17.38 28.50 26.98
C ALA A 209 -16.48 28.81 25.78
N SER A 210 -16.98 28.63 24.56
CA SER A 210 -16.36 29.16 23.34
C SER A 210 -16.78 30.61 23.15
N LEU A 211 -15.83 31.46 22.73
CA LEU A 211 -16.14 32.80 22.28
C LEU A 211 -16.64 32.79 20.85
N VAL A 212 -17.43 33.80 20.50
CA VAL A 212 -17.90 34.03 19.14
C VAL A 212 -16.84 34.80 18.38
N LYS A 213 -16.41 34.28 17.24
CA LYS A 213 -15.47 34.95 16.34
C LYS A 213 -16.22 35.94 15.44
N THR A 214 -15.89 37.22 15.52
CA THR A 214 -16.49 38.31 14.74
C THR A 214 -15.43 38.97 13.87
N GLY A 215 -15.34 38.59 12.59
CA GLY A 215 -14.39 39.18 11.65
C GLY A 215 -12.92 39.10 12.12
N SER A 216 -12.47 40.11 12.89
CA SER A 216 -11.11 40.25 13.46
C SER A 216 -10.98 40.07 14.96
N GLU A 217 -12.08 39.92 15.68
CA GLU A 217 -12.10 39.91 17.13
C GLU A 217 -12.94 38.75 17.66
N PHE A 218 -12.81 38.48 18.96
CA PHE A 218 -13.67 37.57 19.70
C PHE A 218 -14.59 38.36 20.63
N SER A 219 -15.81 37.87 20.79
CA SER A 219 -16.82 38.38 21.72
C SER A 219 -17.43 37.26 22.56
N GLN A 220 -18.03 37.60 23.70
CA GLN A 220 -18.81 36.64 24.46
C GLN A 220 -20.13 36.34 23.73
N ALA A 221 -20.58 35.09 23.80
CA ALA A 221 -21.91 34.73 23.35
C ALA A 221 -22.98 35.44 24.20
N GLU A 222 -24.10 35.84 23.60
CA GLU A 222 -25.26 36.36 24.34
C GLU A 222 -25.93 35.24 25.15
N THR A 223 -25.41 35.00 26.35
CA THR A 223 -25.98 34.06 27.32
C THR A 223 -26.74 34.79 28.45
N ALA A 224 -26.84 36.11 28.37
CA ALA A 224 -27.57 36.92 29.34
C ALA A 224 -29.06 36.54 29.32
N GLY A 225 -29.59 36.09 30.46
CA GLY A 225 -31.00 35.73 30.62
C GLY A 225 -31.29 34.29 31.05
N TYR A 226 -30.27 33.42 31.12
CA TYR A 226 -30.43 32.05 31.67
C TYR A 226 -29.87 31.97 33.09
N ALA A 227 -30.62 31.39 34.02
CA ALA A 227 -30.22 31.28 35.43
C ALA A 227 -29.26 30.10 35.67
N SER A 228 -29.17 29.14 34.74
CA SER A 228 -28.32 27.95 34.87
C SER A 228 -27.93 27.31 33.52
N ASP A 229 -26.90 26.45 33.55
CA ASP A 229 -26.46 25.67 32.38
C ASP A 229 -27.53 24.72 31.81
N PRO A 230 -28.29 23.96 32.62
CA PRO A 230 -29.38 23.12 32.12
C PRO A 230 -30.46 23.91 31.39
N GLU A 231 -30.83 25.09 31.91
CA GLU A 231 -31.83 25.96 31.29
C GLU A 231 -31.36 26.47 29.92
N ARG A 232 -30.10 26.93 29.86
CA ARG A 232 -29.45 27.33 28.61
C ARG A 232 -29.47 26.22 27.56
N LEU A 233 -29.20 24.97 27.97
CA LEU A 233 -29.20 23.83 27.07
C LEU A 233 -30.58 23.39 26.62
N ALA A 234 -31.57 23.46 27.50
CA ALA A 234 -32.96 23.19 27.14
C ALA A 234 -33.42 24.19 26.07
N ALA A 235 -33.05 25.48 26.19
CA ALA A 235 -33.31 26.48 25.18
C ALA A 235 -32.59 26.18 23.85
N ALA A 236 -31.32 25.74 23.90
CA ALA A 236 -30.59 25.32 22.71
C ALA A 236 -31.24 24.11 22.01
N ALA A 237 -31.73 23.13 22.78
CA ALA A 237 -32.44 21.97 22.24
C ALA A 237 -33.78 22.36 21.60
N ALA A 238 -34.51 23.31 22.17
CA ALA A 238 -35.75 23.84 21.59
C ALA A 238 -35.49 24.55 20.25
N LEU A 239 -34.40 25.31 20.14
CA LEU A 239 -33.98 25.94 18.87
C LEU A 239 -33.62 24.90 17.80
N LEU A 240 -32.94 23.81 18.19
CA LEU A 240 -32.65 22.70 17.28
C LEU A 240 -33.93 22.01 16.77
N GLN A 241 -34.92 21.81 17.65
CA GLN A 241 -36.23 21.28 17.26
C GLN A 241 -36.99 22.25 16.33
N ALA A 242 -36.92 23.55 16.59
CA ALA A 242 -37.52 24.57 15.73
C ALA A 242 -36.88 24.61 14.33
N TYR A 243 -35.56 24.41 14.23
CA TYR A 243 -34.89 24.24 12.94
C TYR A 243 -35.48 23.08 12.13
N ALA A 244 -35.75 21.92 12.77
CA ALA A 244 -36.32 20.78 12.06
C ALA A 244 -37.67 21.11 11.38
N ALA A 245 -38.41 22.10 11.90
CA ALA A 245 -39.66 22.59 11.31
C ALA A 245 -39.46 23.71 10.27
N ALA A 246 -38.52 24.64 10.48
CA ALA A 246 -38.42 25.89 9.71
C ALA A 246 -37.18 26.00 8.78
N GLN A 247 -36.22 25.07 8.89
CA GLN A 247 -34.96 25.07 8.14
C GLN A 247 -34.12 26.36 8.27
N ASP A 248 -34.26 27.10 9.37
CA ASP A 248 -33.52 28.34 9.64
C ASP A 248 -32.11 28.08 10.22
N ALA A 249 -31.07 28.32 9.42
CA ALA A 249 -29.68 28.15 9.83
C ALA A 249 -29.25 29.08 10.99
N ASN A 250 -29.92 30.23 11.20
CA ASN A 250 -29.61 31.12 12.33
C ASN A 250 -30.00 30.48 13.66
N SER A 251 -31.11 29.73 13.69
CA SER A 251 -31.52 28.95 14.86
C SER A 251 -30.50 27.87 15.21
N LEU A 252 -29.89 27.21 14.21
CA LEU A 252 -28.78 26.26 14.44
C LEU A 252 -27.54 26.95 15.01
N LYS A 253 -27.16 28.09 14.43
CA LYS A 253 -26.02 28.88 14.93
C LYS A 253 -26.24 29.29 16.39
N LYS A 254 -27.42 29.82 16.71
CA LYS A 254 -27.76 30.23 18.08
C LYS A 254 -27.75 29.04 19.05
N ALA A 255 -28.29 27.89 18.65
CA ALA A 255 -28.22 26.67 19.46
C ALA A 255 -26.77 26.21 19.69
N CYS A 256 -25.91 26.31 18.68
CA CYS A 256 -24.47 26.04 18.82
C CYS A 256 -23.79 27.01 19.79
N ASP A 257 -24.05 28.32 19.66
CA ASP A 257 -23.48 29.36 20.53
C ASP A 257 -23.91 29.17 22.00
N LEU A 258 -25.10 28.60 22.24
CA LEU A 258 -25.58 28.20 23.58
C LEU A 258 -24.94 26.89 24.10
N GLY A 259 -24.10 26.24 23.31
CA GLY A 259 -23.26 25.10 23.70
C GLY A 259 -23.78 23.72 23.28
N LEU A 260 -24.72 23.63 22.33
CA LEU A 260 -25.22 22.35 21.83
C LEU A 260 -24.38 21.83 20.63
N SER A 261 -23.54 20.83 20.88
CA SER A 261 -22.57 20.29 19.90
C SER A 261 -23.21 19.81 18.59
N ALA A 262 -24.35 19.11 18.66
CA ALA A 262 -25.05 18.63 17.47
C ALA A 262 -25.53 19.78 16.56
N ALA A 263 -25.95 20.89 17.17
CA ALA A 263 -26.33 22.08 16.40
C ALA A 263 -25.13 22.74 15.71
N CYS A 264 -23.93 22.68 16.31
CA CYS A 264 -22.70 23.15 15.66
C CYS A 264 -22.38 22.34 14.39
N SER A 265 -22.49 21.01 14.45
CA SER A 265 -22.25 20.14 13.30
C SER A 265 -23.28 20.35 12.19
N LEU A 266 -24.57 20.46 12.55
CA LEU A 266 -25.64 20.74 11.60
C LEU A 266 -25.53 22.14 11.00
N TYR A 267 -25.11 23.14 11.79
CA TYR A 267 -24.82 24.47 11.26
C TYR A 267 -23.67 24.41 10.26
N ALA A 268 -22.55 23.76 10.62
CA ALA A 268 -21.42 23.56 9.73
C ALA A 268 -21.82 22.86 8.43
N GLN A 269 -22.74 21.88 8.51
CA GLN A 269 -23.32 21.22 7.34
C GLN A 269 -24.17 22.18 6.49
N ALA A 270 -25.03 22.97 7.12
CA ALA A 270 -25.91 23.92 6.44
C ALA A 270 -25.11 25.02 5.70
N ILE A 271 -23.99 25.47 6.27
CA ILE A 271 -23.10 26.45 5.63
C ILE A 271 -21.98 25.80 4.80
N TYR A 272 -21.89 24.47 4.74
CA TYR A 272 -20.77 23.74 4.13
C TYR A 272 -20.54 24.15 2.67
N ASP A 273 -21.63 24.43 1.96
CA ASP A 273 -21.69 24.89 0.59
C ASP A 273 -22.15 26.34 0.47
N ALA A 274 -22.12 27.21 1.49
CA ALA A 274 -22.55 28.60 1.31
C ALA A 274 -21.69 29.34 0.25
N PRO A 275 -22.20 30.41 -0.41
CA PRO A 275 -21.35 31.27 -1.23
C PRO A 275 -20.23 31.90 -0.38
N ASP A 276 -19.00 31.91 -0.89
CA ASP A 276 -17.82 32.40 -0.16
C ASP A 276 -17.05 33.47 -0.94
N PRO A 277 -17.60 34.71 -1.05
CA PRO A 277 -16.93 35.78 -1.77
C PRO A 277 -15.65 36.28 -1.06
N ALA A 278 -15.49 35.98 0.23
CA ALA A 278 -14.35 36.44 1.04
C ALA A 278 -13.25 35.37 1.21
N GLY A 279 -13.52 34.10 0.90
CA GLY A 279 -12.57 32.98 1.06
C GLY A 279 -12.48 32.44 2.50
N ASP A 280 -13.36 32.87 3.40
CA ASP A 280 -13.32 32.56 4.84
C ASP A 280 -14.25 31.39 5.23
N LEU A 281 -15.07 30.91 4.30
CA LEU A 281 -16.02 29.84 4.58
C LEU A 281 -15.35 28.52 4.99
N PRO A 282 -14.25 28.05 4.39
CA PRO A 282 -13.59 26.83 4.83
C PRO A 282 -13.18 26.87 6.29
N ALA A 283 -12.62 28.00 6.72
CA ALA A 283 -12.24 28.25 8.11
C ALA A 283 -13.46 28.23 9.04
N THR A 284 -14.54 28.91 8.63
CA THR A 284 -15.79 29.00 9.39
C THR A 284 -16.45 27.63 9.56
N VAL A 285 -16.57 26.87 8.48
CA VAL A 285 -17.08 25.49 8.47
C VAL A 285 -16.24 24.60 9.38
N THR A 286 -14.91 24.64 9.23
CA THR A 286 -13.98 23.83 10.05
C THR A 286 -14.15 24.16 11.54
N HIS A 287 -14.28 25.45 11.88
CA HIS A 287 -14.49 25.90 13.26
C HIS A 287 -15.74 25.28 13.89
N TYR A 288 -16.91 25.44 13.26
CA TYR A 288 -18.16 24.90 13.82
C TYR A 288 -18.19 23.36 13.79
N ALA A 289 -17.62 22.74 12.76
CA ALA A 289 -17.47 21.28 12.69
C ALA A 289 -16.59 20.74 13.83
N LEU A 290 -15.50 21.43 14.16
CA LEU A 290 -14.64 21.08 15.30
C LEU A 290 -15.34 21.28 16.65
N LEU A 291 -16.15 22.33 16.81
CA LEU A 291 -16.98 22.50 18.02
C LEU A 291 -17.92 21.31 18.23
N GLY A 292 -18.55 20.83 17.15
CA GLY A 292 -19.34 19.60 17.15
C GLY A 292 -18.52 18.36 17.50
N CYS A 293 -17.38 18.18 16.84
CA CYS A 293 -16.47 17.04 17.07
C CYS A 293 -15.94 16.98 18.51
N MET A 294 -15.50 18.11 19.08
CA MET A 294 -15.06 18.20 20.49
C MET A 294 -16.16 17.79 21.46
N GLY A 295 -17.41 18.12 21.12
CA GLY A 295 -18.58 17.70 21.87
C GLY A 295 -19.02 16.26 21.65
N GLY A 296 -18.30 15.46 20.86
CA GLY A 296 -18.60 14.04 20.61
C GLY A 296 -19.42 13.77 19.34
N ASP A 297 -19.73 14.78 18.52
CA ASP A 297 -20.50 14.55 17.29
C ASP A 297 -19.60 14.10 16.13
N VAL A 298 -19.79 12.86 15.69
CA VAL A 298 -19.05 12.24 14.58
C VAL A 298 -19.25 12.99 13.27
N LEU A 299 -20.43 13.57 13.03
CA LEU A 299 -20.69 14.38 11.83
C LEU A 299 -19.76 15.60 11.81
N GLY A 300 -19.56 16.25 12.95
CA GLY A 300 -18.62 17.34 13.10
C GLY A 300 -17.18 16.93 12.74
N CYS A 301 -16.72 15.77 13.22
CA CYS A 301 -15.38 15.27 12.89
C CYS A 301 -15.23 15.02 11.38
N LYS A 302 -16.24 14.36 10.78
CA LYS A 302 -16.30 14.12 9.33
C LYS A 302 -16.25 15.41 8.52
N LEU A 303 -17.03 16.42 8.89
CA LEU A 303 -17.08 17.69 8.16
C LEU A 303 -15.77 18.47 8.30
N ALA A 304 -15.08 18.37 9.45
CA ALA A 304 -13.79 18.99 9.66
C ALA A 304 -12.69 18.39 8.76
N ILE A 305 -12.74 17.07 8.47
CA ILE A 305 -11.74 16.39 7.63
C ILE A 305 -12.09 16.31 6.14
N ASN A 306 -13.38 16.30 5.77
CA ASN A 306 -13.85 15.99 4.42
C ASN A 306 -13.90 17.20 3.47
N ARG A 307 -13.38 18.35 3.89
CA ARG A 307 -13.20 19.51 3.01
C ARG A 307 -11.75 19.50 2.53
N SER A 308 -11.54 19.67 1.22
CA SER A 308 -10.18 19.82 0.68
C SER A 308 -9.50 20.99 1.40
N GLU A 309 -10.09 22.18 1.32
CA GLU A 309 -9.52 23.43 1.85
C GLU A 309 -9.66 23.58 3.38
N ASN A 310 -9.72 22.46 4.13
CA ASN A 310 -9.91 22.54 5.57
C ASN A 310 -8.71 23.24 6.23
N THR A 311 -8.98 23.97 7.30
CA THR A 311 -7.94 24.70 8.04
C THR A 311 -7.40 23.88 9.22
N LEU A 312 -7.67 22.58 9.23
CA LEU A 312 -7.42 21.69 10.37
C LEU A 312 -5.93 21.63 10.69
N GLU A 313 -5.10 21.48 9.66
CA GLU A 313 -3.64 21.38 9.79
C GLU A 313 -2.94 22.75 9.78
N ASN A 314 -3.69 23.86 9.64
CA ASN A 314 -3.13 25.20 9.49
C ASN A 314 -2.25 25.60 10.69
N ALA A 315 -2.64 25.25 11.92
CA ALA A 315 -1.85 25.51 13.11
C ALA A 315 -0.44 24.91 13.00
N GLN A 316 -0.36 23.64 12.57
CA GLN A 316 0.91 22.93 12.39
C GLN A 316 1.74 23.51 11.25
N PHE A 317 1.14 23.72 10.06
CA PHE A 317 1.84 24.25 8.89
C PHE A 317 2.30 25.71 9.03
N ARG A 318 1.70 26.47 9.94
CA ARG A 318 2.12 27.85 10.26
C ARG A 318 3.11 27.90 11.41
N ALA A 319 3.01 27.00 12.40
CA ALA A 319 3.98 26.87 13.48
C ALA A 319 5.36 26.45 12.95
N ILE A 320 5.38 25.48 12.03
CA ILE A 320 6.57 25.06 11.26
C ILE A 320 6.23 25.16 9.78
N GLU A 321 6.99 25.95 9.04
CA GLU A 321 6.82 26.10 7.59
C GLU A 321 6.92 24.74 6.88
N GLY A 322 5.80 24.28 6.29
CA GLY A 322 5.68 22.97 5.65
C GLY A 322 5.32 21.79 6.59
N GLY A 323 5.14 22.05 7.89
CA GLY A 323 4.79 21.03 8.89
C GLY A 323 5.96 20.14 9.30
N THR A 324 5.68 18.94 9.83
CA THR A 324 6.71 17.98 10.22
C THR A 324 7.21 17.11 9.07
N GLY A 325 6.46 17.04 7.96
CA GLY A 325 6.75 16.18 6.82
C GLY A 325 6.31 14.72 7.00
N ASP A 326 5.78 14.35 8.17
CA ASP A 326 5.24 13.01 8.46
C ASP A 326 3.70 13.05 8.43
N ALA A 327 3.09 12.19 7.61
CA ALA A 327 1.63 12.08 7.51
C ALA A 327 0.99 11.60 8.83
N ALA A 328 1.72 10.83 9.64
CA ALA A 328 1.21 10.33 10.92
C ALA A 328 1.19 11.40 12.03
N ASP A 329 1.83 12.57 11.80
CA ASP A 329 1.77 13.73 12.69
C ASP A 329 0.55 14.62 12.44
N LEU A 330 -0.21 14.39 11.37
CA LEU A 330 -1.38 15.18 11.04
C LEU A 330 -2.54 14.93 12.02
N VAL A 331 -3.44 15.90 12.14
CA VAL A 331 -4.66 15.83 12.94
C VAL A 331 -5.74 15.02 12.21
N THR A 332 -5.74 15.06 10.88
CA THR A 332 -6.75 14.42 10.02
C THR A 332 -6.93 12.91 10.29
N PRO A 333 -5.87 12.08 10.34
CA PRO A 333 -6.03 10.65 10.66
C PRO A 333 -6.59 10.42 12.07
N GLU A 334 -6.29 11.30 13.02
CA GLU A 334 -6.78 11.20 14.40
C GLU A 334 -8.28 11.50 14.49
N LEU A 335 -8.77 12.47 13.72
CA LEU A 335 -10.21 12.77 13.62
C LEU A 335 -11.00 11.76 12.78
N ALA A 336 -10.33 11.06 11.87
CA ALA A 336 -10.93 9.99 11.08
C ALA A 336 -11.23 8.73 11.93
N LYS A 337 -10.47 8.50 13.02
CA LYS A 337 -10.66 7.34 13.92
C LYS A 337 -12.08 7.27 14.52
N PRO A 338 -12.62 8.30 15.20
CA PRO A 338 -13.99 8.27 15.70
C PRO A 338 -15.04 8.01 14.62
N GLY A 339 -14.86 8.58 13.41
CA GLY A 339 -15.78 8.36 12.30
C GLY A 339 -15.74 6.93 11.79
N CYS A 340 -14.54 6.35 11.63
CA CYS A 340 -14.42 4.96 11.20
C CYS A 340 -14.91 3.99 12.28
N ASP A 341 -14.63 4.26 13.56
CA ASP A 341 -15.18 3.51 14.69
C ASP A 341 -16.72 3.52 14.70
N ALA A 342 -17.35 4.59 14.18
CA ALA A 342 -18.80 4.71 14.00
C ALA A 342 -19.33 4.13 12.66
N GLY A 343 -18.47 3.55 11.83
CA GLY A 343 -18.84 2.96 10.53
C GLY A 343 -19.00 3.98 9.39
N ASP A 344 -18.55 5.23 9.55
CA ASP A 344 -18.56 6.20 8.46
C ASP A 344 -17.51 5.85 7.40
N ALA A 345 -17.99 5.51 6.20
CA ALA A 345 -17.14 5.00 5.13
C ALA A 345 -16.07 6.01 4.67
N VAL A 346 -16.39 7.32 4.65
CA VAL A 346 -15.45 8.38 4.26
C VAL A 346 -14.31 8.46 5.27
N SER A 347 -14.63 8.48 6.55
CA SER A 347 -13.65 8.50 7.63
C SER A 347 -12.78 7.23 7.60
N CYS A 348 -13.36 6.06 7.31
CA CYS A 348 -12.57 4.84 7.14
C CYS A 348 -11.62 4.88 5.95
N VAL A 349 -12.05 5.40 4.79
CA VAL A 349 -11.16 5.54 3.62
C VAL A 349 -10.02 6.52 3.92
N LEU A 350 -10.31 7.64 4.60
CA LEU A 350 -9.27 8.59 5.00
C LEU A 350 -8.29 7.99 6.00
N LEU A 351 -8.79 7.22 6.97
CA LEU A 351 -7.94 6.51 7.93
C LEU A 351 -7.04 5.49 7.24
N ALA A 352 -7.59 4.68 6.31
CA ALA A 352 -6.82 3.68 5.57
C ALA A 352 -5.70 4.29 4.71
N ARG A 353 -5.88 5.52 4.21
CA ARG A 353 -4.90 6.26 3.40
C ARG A 353 -3.87 7.01 4.24
N GLY A 354 -4.24 7.45 5.44
CA GLY A 354 -3.49 8.44 6.22
C GLY A 354 -2.36 7.90 7.11
N THR A 355 -2.23 6.59 7.27
CA THR A 355 -1.31 5.99 8.25
C THR A 355 0.04 5.53 7.68
N ALA A 356 0.20 5.44 6.35
CA ALA A 356 1.45 4.99 5.70
C ALA A 356 1.57 5.44 4.23
N SER A 357 1.24 6.70 3.92
CA SER A 357 1.17 7.19 2.53
C SER A 357 2.52 7.27 1.80
N GLY A 358 3.64 7.09 2.49
CA GLY A 358 5.00 7.21 1.94
C GLY A 358 6.02 6.19 2.46
N THR A 359 5.61 5.14 3.16
CA THR A 359 6.56 4.14 3.69
C THR A 359 5.97 2.75 3.61
N THR A 360 6.81 1.71 3.69
CA THR A 360 6.30 0.35 3.92
C THR A 360 5.54 0.34 5.25
N PRO A 361 4.24 -0.01 5.27
CA PRO A 361 3.46 0.00 6.50
C PRO A 361 3.98 -1.07 7.47
N THR A 362 4.02 -0.74 8.75
CA THR A 362 4.19 -1.71 9.83
C THR A 362 3.02 -2.68 9.90
N ALA A 363 3.17 -3.82 10.58
CA ALA A 363 2.09 -4.80 10.74
C ALA A 363 0.83 -4.18 11.36
N VAL A 364 0.98 -3.28 12.33
CA VAL A 364 -0.12 -2.56 12.99
C VAL A 364 -0.82 -1.61 12.02
N GLU A 365 -0.06 -0.87 11.21
CA GLU A 365 -0.61 0.06 10.21
C GLU A 365 -1.34 -0.70 9.11
N ALA A 366 -0.71 -1.74 8.55
CA ALA A 366 -1.33 -2.60 7.54
C ALA A 366 -2.63 -3.23 8.07
N SER A 367 -2.61 -3.75 9.30
CA SER A 367 -3.80 -4.33 9.95
C SER A 367 -4.90 -3.31 10.18
N SER A 368 -4.55 -2.10 10.62
CA SER A 368 -5.50 -1.01 10.85
C SER A 368 -6.11 -0.49 9.54
N ASN A 369 -5.31 -0.41 8.47
CA ASN A 369 -5.75 0.01 7.15
C ASN A 369 -6.68 -1.02 6.52
N PHE A 370 -6.33 -2.30 6.64
CA PHE A 370 -7.19 -3.38 6.22
C PHE A 370 -8.54 -3.34 6.95
N ALA A 371 -8.54 -3.20 8.27
CA ALA A 371 -9.77 -3.11 9.06
C ALA A 371 -10.63 -1.89 8.67
N ALA A 372 -10.02 -0.75 8.39
CA ALA A 372 -10.72 0.45 7.91
C ALA A 372 -11.32 0.23 6.51
N SER A 373 -10.56 -0.32 5.56
CA SER A 373 -11.04 -0.70 4.22
C SER A 373 -12.18 -1.72 4.29
N TYR A 374 -12.06 -2.72 5.14
CA TYR A 374 -13.10 -3.70 5.41
C TYR A 374 -14.39 -3.01 5.88
N THR A 375 -14.29 -2.13 6.88
CA THR A 375 -15.43 -1.38 7.41
C THR A 375 -16.08 -0.48 6.33
N ALA A 376 -15.27 0.20 5.52
CA ALA A 376 -15.76 1.02 4.40
C ALA A 376 -16.45 0.17 3.32
N CYS A 377 -15.93 -1.02 3.02
CA CYS A 377 -16.59 -1.97 2.12
C CYS A 377 -17.95 -2.40 2.67
N ARG A 378 -18.02 -2.77 3.95
CA ARG A 378 -19.28 -3.15 4.62
C ARG A 378 -20.31 -2.02 4.64
N ALA A 379 -19.86 -0.76 4.61
CA ALA A 379 -20.71 0.42 4.48
C ALA A 379 -21.16 0.73 3.04
N GLY A 380 -20.82 -0.11 2.05
CA GLY A 380 -21.38 -0.06 0.69
C GLY A 380 -20.52 0.60 -0.38
N ILE A 381 -19.23 0.85 -0.13
CA ILE A 381 -18.33 1.41 -1.15
C ILE A 381 -17.78 0.30 -2.06
N ALA A 382 -18.43 0.10 -3.21
CA ALA A 382 -18.16 -1.02 -4.13
C ALA A 382 -16.70 -1.14 -4.62
N PHE A 383 -16.00 -0.03 -4.86
CA PHE A 383 -14.60 -0.10 -5.31
C PHE A 383 -13.67 -0.57 -4.18
N VAL A 384 -13.91 -0.15 -2.93
CA VAL A 384 -13.12 -0.60 -1.77
C VAL A 384 -13.31 -2.10 -1.54
N CYS A 385 -14.50 -2.64 -1.83
CA CYS A 385 -14.73 -4.08 -1.75
C CYS A 385 -13.94 -4.88 -2.80
N ARG A 386 -13.79 -4.34 -4.02
CA ARG A 386 -12.99 -4.97 -5.07
C ARG A 386 -11.51 -5.01 -4.69
N ASP A 387 -11.01 -3.93 -4.10
CA ASP A 387 -9.58 -3.75 -3.79
C ASP A 387 -9.20 -4.32 -2.40
N LEU A 388 -10.15 -4.97 -1.72
CA LEU A 388 -9.95 -5.50 -0.37
C LEU A 388 -8.86 -6.57 -0.34
N LEU A 389 -8.74 -7.38 -1.41
CA LEU A 389 -7.67 -8.38 -1.55
C LEU A 389 -6.29 -7.71 -1.53
N ASP A 390 -6.10 -6.69 -2.36
CA ASP A 390 -4.85 -5.95 -2.48
C ASP A 390 -4.50 -5.22 -1.18
N SER A 391 -5.52 -4.83 -0.40
CA SER A 391 -5.32 -4.21 0.91
C SER A 391 -4.84 -5.19 2.00
N PHE A 392 -4.97 -6.51 1.80
CA PHE A 392 -4.48 -7.53 2.73
C PHE A 392 -3.02 -7.97 2.44
N ASP A 393 -2.55 -7.85 1.20
CA ASP A 393 -1.15 -8.17 0.85
C ASP A 393 -0.10 -7.41 1.69
N PRO A 394 -0.26 -6.11 2.01
CA PRO A 394 0.61 -5.41 2.96
C PRO A 394 0.66 -6.07 4.34
N VAL A 395 -0.45 -6.66 4.82
CA VAL A 395 -0.48 -7.39 6.11
C VAL A 395 0.45 -8.60 6.03
N ILE A 396 0.34 -9.38 4.95
CA ILE A 396 1.18 -10.57 4.73
C ILE A 396 2.66 -10.16 4.62
N ARG A 397 2.97 -9.13 3.82
CA ARG A 397 4.35 -8.63 3.66
C ARG A 397 4.95 -8.15 4.98
N ALA A 398 4.16 -7.48 5.82
CA ALA A 398 4.62 -7.00 7.13
C ALA A 398 4.97 -8.15 8.10
N ARG A 399 4.50 -9.37 7.85
CA ARG A 399 4.89 -10.59 8.60
C ARG A 399 6.25 -11.16 8.15
N GLY A 400 6.81 -10.70 7.02
CA GLY A 400 8.14 -11.08 6.50
C GLY A 400 8.10 -11.80 5.14
N GLN A 401 9.27 -11.91 4.48
CA GLN A 401 9.42 -12.37 3.08
C GLN A 401 8.96 -13.83 2.80
N ALA A 402 8.83 -14.67 3.84
CA ALA A 402 8.38 -16.05 3.72
C ALA A 402 6.92 -16.25 4.19
N ALA A 403 6.24 -15.19 4.63
CA ALA A 403 4.87 -15.31 5.11
C ALA A 403 3.89 -15.48 3.95
N SER A 404 3.01 -16.47 4.06
CA SER A 404 1.85 -16.65 3.17
C SER A 404 0.57 -16.44 3.97
N ALA A 405 -0.54 -16.20 3.26
CA ALA A 405 -1.85 -16.23 3.88
C ALA A 405 -2.11 -17.59 4.56
N THR A 406 -2.71 -17.58 5.74
CA THR A 406 -3.16 -18.78 6.44
C THR A 406 -4.32 -19.45 5.70
N PRO A 407 -4.68 -20.71 6.01
CA PRO A 407 -5.83 -21.36 5.38
C PRO A 407 -7.13 -20.58 5.58
N ASP A 408 -7.36 -20.06 6.79
CA ASP A 408 -8.56 -19.26 7.09
C ASP A 408 -8.58 -17.94 6.33
N GLU A 409 -7.43 -17.28 6.18
CA GLU A 409 -7.29 -16.07 5.37
C GLU A 409 -7.57 -16.36 3.89
N ASN A 410 -6.96 -17.41 3.33
CA ASN A 410 -7.20 -17.82 1.94
C ASN A 410 -8.68 -18.15 1.69
N TYR A 411 -9.33 -18.87 2.58
CA TYR A 411 -10.74 -19.18 2.47
C TYR A 411 -11.62 -17.92 2.53
N ALA A 412 -11.34 -17.02 3.48
CA ALA A 412 -12.13 -15.80 3.65
C ALA A 412 -11.98 -14.86 2.45
N LEU A 413 -10.74 -14.62 2.00
CA LEU A 413 -10.46 -13.80 0.82
C LEU A 413 -11.11 -14.40 -0.45
N ALA A 414 -11.05 -15.73 -0.62
CA ALA A 414 -11.75 -16.40 -1.72
C ALA A 414 -13.27 -16.21 -1.66
N ALA A 415 -13.87 -16.33 -0.47
CA ALA A 415 -15.30 -16.17 -0.28
C ALA A 415 -15.76 -14.74 -0.61
N PHE A 416 -14.98 -13.71 -0.26
CA PHE A 416 -15.27 -12.32 -0.66
C PHE A 416 -15.20 -12.13 -2.17
N LEU A 417 -14.18 -12.69 -2.84
CA LEU A 417 -14.04 -12.60 -4.28
C LEU A 417 -15.19 -13.31 -5.02
N GLU A 418 -15.62 -14.46 -4.52
CA GLU A 418 -16.74 -15.24 -5.07
C GLU A 418 -18.04 -14.42 -5.15
N GLU A 419 -18.28 -13.48 -4.23
CA GLU A 419 -19.48 -12.62 -4.25
C GLU A 419 -19.55 -11.68 -5.46
N SER A 420 -18.41 -11.41 -6.10
CA SER A 420 -18.30 -10.41 -7.17
C SER A 420 -17.81 -10.95 -8.52
N CYS A 421 -17.33 -12.20 -8.57
CA CYS A 421 -16.73 -12.80 -9.76
C CYS A 421 -17.69 -13.71 -10.55
N VAL A 422 -17.38 -13.96 -11.82
CA VAL A 422 -18.11 -14.88 -12.69
C VAL A 422 -17.23 -16.09 -13.03
N PRO A 423 -17.72 -17.32 -12.81
CA PRO A 423 -16.98 -18.54 -13.16
C PRO A 423 -16.96 -18.79 -14.68
N GLY A 424 -15.98 -19.60 -15.12
CA GLY A 424 -15.76 -19.90 -16.53
C GLY A 424 -14.65 -19.03 -17.15
N PRO A 425 -14.44 -19.09 -18.47
CA PRO A 425 -13.40 -18.32 -19.16
C PRO A 425 -13.60 -16.81 -18.97
N ALA A 426 -12.50 -16.06 -19.05
CA ALA A 426 -12.52 -14.60 -18.91
C ALA A 426 -13.47 -13.95 -19.93
N GLN A 427 -14.25 -12.97 -19.47
CA GLN A 427 -15.21 -12.22 -20.28
C GLN A 427 -14.96 -10.72 -20.12
N ASP A 428 -15.19 -9.96 -21.19
CA ASP A 428 -15.06 -8.51 -21.15
C ASP A 428 -15.99 -7.88 -20.10
N ASN A 429 -15.47 -6.92 -19.35
CA ASN A 429 -16.21 -6.15 -18.34
C ASN A 429 -16.82 -6.96 -17.18
N ARG A 430 -16.38 -8.21 -16.95
CA ARG A 430 -16.77 -9.03 -15.80
C ARG A 430 -15.55 -9.45 -14.99
N VAL A 431 -15.67 -9.44 -13.66
CA VAL A 431 -14.60 -9.89 -12.77
C VAL A 431 -14.46 -11.41 -12.90
N HIS A 432 -13.28 -11.89 -13.28
CA HIS A 432 -13.02 -13.31 -13.48
C HIS A 432 -12.72 -14.02 -12.16
N CYS A 433 -13.22 -15.25 -11.95
CA CYS A 433 -13.03 -15.98 -10.69
C CYS A 433 -11.64 -16.60 -10.49
N LYS A 434 -10.68 -16.44 -11.41
CA LYS A 434 -9.31 -17.00 -11.27
C LYS A 434 -8.61 -16.69 -9.95
N PRO A 435 -8.65 -15.46 -9.40
CA PRO A 435 -8.07 -15.19 -8.09
C PRO A 435 -8.73 -15.99 -6.97
N ALA A 436 -10.06 -16.16 -7.01
CA ALA A 436 -10.80 -16.98 -6.03
C ALA A 436 -10.44 -18.47 -6.14
N TYR A 437 -10.24 -18.99 -7.36
CA TYR A 437 -9.78 -20.36 -7.57
C TYR A 437 -8.43 -20.63 -6.91
N TYR A 438 -7.47 -19.72 -7.04
CA TYR A 438 -6.15 -19.89 -6.43
C TYR A 438 -6.21 -19.78 -4.91
N LYS A 439 -7.00 -18.86 -4.36
CA LYS A 439 -7.18 -18.78 -2.90
C LYS A 439 -7.87 -20.01 -2.33
N TYR A 440 -8.92 -20.55 -2.97
CA TYR A 440 -9.52 -21.83 -2.55
C TYR A 440 -8.58 -23.02 -2.76
N ARG A 441 -7.76 -23.05 -3.82
CA ARG A 441 -6.72 -24.06 -3.99
C ARG A 441 -5.74 -24.05 -2.81
N ASP A 442 -5.24 -22.88 -2.44
CA ASP A 442 -4.25 -22.74 -1.37
C ASP A 442 -4.85 -23.11 0.00
N PHE A 443 -6.12 -22.79 0.23
CA PHE A 443 -6.89 -23.29 1.38
C PHE A 443 -6.97 -24.83 1.40
N LEU A 444 -7.39 -25.45 0.28
CA LEU A 444 -7.53 -26.90 0.19
C LEU A 444 -6.18 -27.62 0.26
N GLN A 445 -5.09 -27.02 -0.23
CA GLN A 445 -3.75 -27.61 -0.16
C GLN A 445 -3.24 -27.70 1.29
N ALA A 446 -3.66 -26.76 2.14
CA ALA A 446 -3.22 -26.69 3.53
C ALA A 446 -4.13 -27.45 4.52
N ILE A 447 -5.32 -27.92 4.09
CA ILE A 447 -6.29 -28.59 4.96
C ILE A 447 -6.60 -29.99 4.44
N GLU A 448 -6.50 -31.00 5.31
CA GLU A 448 -6.99 -32.35 5.03
C GLU A 448 -8.52 -32.45 5.18
N PRO A 449 -9.20 -33.35 4.44
CA PRO A 449 -10.63 -33.57 4.62
C PRO A 449 -10.97 -33.97 6.06
N ASN A 450 -11.65 -33.08 6.78
CA ASN A 450 -12.07 -33.26 8.17
C ASN A 450 -13.58 -32.98 8.30
N PRO A 451 -14.35 -33.81 9.03
CA PRO A 451 -15.76 -33.56 9.32
C PRO A 451 -16.08 -32.14 9.81
N ARG A 452 -15.17 -31.50 10.56
CA ARG A 452 -15.35 -30.14 11.09
C ARG A 452 -15.33 -29.04 10.02
N ASP A 453 -14.56 -29.21 8.95
CA ASP A 453 -14.43 -28.23 7.87
C ASP A 453 -15.31 -28.55 6.65
N THR A 454 -16.11 -29.61 6.72
CA THR A 454 -16.95 -30.14 5.63
C THR A 454 -17.72 -29.06 4.86
N PRO A 455 -18.44 -28.10 5.49
CA PRO A 455 -19.15 -27.07 4.74
C PRO A 455 -18.23 -26.16 3.92
N ARG A 456 -17.07 -25.81 4.47
CA ARG A 456 -16.07 -24.95 3.83
C ARG A 456 -15.40 -25.68 2.67
N LEU A 457 -15.04 -26.94 2.90
CA LEU A 457 -14.51 -27.83 1.88
C LEU A 457 -15.51 -28.01 0.73
N ILE A 458 -16.79 -28.26 1.03
CA ILE A 458 -17.86 -28.36 0.02
C ILE A 458 -17.94 -27.08 -0.81
N LYS A 459 -17.95 -25.90 -0.17
CA LYS A 459 -18.04 -24.62 -0.90
C LYS A 459 -16.83 -24.37 -1.80
N ALA A 460 -15.61 -24.54 -1.27
CA ALA A 460 -14.37 -24.36 -2.01
C ALA A 460 -14.28 -25.31 -3.21
N LYS A 461 -14.59 -26.59 -2.99
CA LYS A 461 -14.66 -27.60 -4.05
C LYS A 461 -15.72 -27.26 -5.09
N ALA A 462 -16.92 -26.84 -4.67
CA ALA A 462 -18.01 -26.50 -5.57
C ALA A 462 -17.65 -25.35 -6.52
N LEU A 463 -16.91 -24.31 -6.06
CA LEU A 463 -16.49 -23.24 -6.96
C LEU A 463 -15.48 -23.74 -8.01
N LEU A 464 -14.50 -24.56 -7.60
CA LEU A 464 -13.51 -25.16 -8.51
C LEU A 464 -14.16 -26.15 -9.50
N GLU A 465 -15.10 -26.96 -9.04
CA GLU A 465 -15.87 -27.90 -9.86
C GLU A 465 -16.75 -27.14 -10.87
N ARG A 466 -17.48 -26.10 -10.44
CA ARG A 466 -18.26 -25.24 -11.33
C ARG A 466 -17.38 -24.53 -12.35
N GLY A 467 -16.24 -23.98 -11.94
CA GLY A 467 -15.28 -23.32 -12.85
C GLY A 467 -14.78 -24.27 -13.92
N CYS A 468 -14.34 -25.47 -13.52
CA CYS A 468 -13.90 -26.50 -14.46
C CYS A 468 -15.04 -26.97 -15.37
N ALA A 469 -16.24 -27.18 -14.82
CA ALA A 469 -17.44 -27.56 -15.56
C ALA A 469 -17.89 -26.49 -16.57
N GLN A 470 -17.62 -25.22 -16.32
CA GLN A 470 -17.90 -24.10 -17.22
C GLN A 470 -16.76 -23.79 -18.20
N GLY A 471 -15.70 -24.59 -18.20
CA GLY A 471 -14.63 -24.51 -19.19
C GLY A 471 -13.44 -23.64 -18.79
N ASP A 472 -13.22 -23.37 -17.50
CA ASP A 472 -12.02 -22.69 -17.05
C ASP A 472 -10.85 -23.67 -16.78
N PRO A 473 -9.73 -23.58 -17.52
CA PRO A 473 -8.59 -24.47 -17.34
C PRO A 473 -7.88 -24.27 -15.99
N SER A 474 -7.86 -23.04 -15.43
CA SER A 474 -7.24 -22.76 -14.13
C SER A 474 -7.95 -23.50 -12.99
N ALA A 475 -9.29 -23.57 -13.06
CA ALA A 475 -10.09 -24.31 -12.09
C ALA A 475 -9.87 -25.83 -12.20
N CYS A 476 -9.79 -26.38 -13.43
CA CYS A 476 -9.49 -27.80 -13.64
C CYS A 476 -8.09 -28.17 -13.14
N ILE A 477 -7.06 -27.38 -13.48
CA ILE A 477 -5.68 -27.59 -13.06
C ILE A 477 -5.55 -27.59 -11.54
N ALA A 478 -6.21 -26.64 -10.85
CA ALA A 478 -6.19 -26.56 -9.39
C ALA A 478 -6.64 -27.86 -8.71
N GLN A 479 -7.64 -28.57 -9.26
CA GLN A 479 -8.12 -29.85 -8.70
C GLN A 479 -7.09 -30.97 -8.80
N THR A 480 -6.26 -30.98 -9.86
CA THR A 480 -5.36 -32.10 -10.15
C THR A 480 -4.30 -32.32 -9.07
N ARG A 481 -3.86 -31.22 -8.42
CA ARG A 481 -2.82 -31.23 -7.38
C ARG A 481 -3.35 -31.54 -5.97
N LEU A 482 -4.66 -31.70 -5.81
CA LEU A 482 -5.31 -31.79 -4.49
C LEU A 482 -5.76 -33.23 -4.20
N ALA A 483 -4.78 -34.12 -4.06
CA ALA A 483 -4.99 -35.57 -3.88
C ALA A 483 -5.85 -35.95 -2.67
N ALA A 484 -5.81 -35.14 -1.61
CA ALA A 484 -6.62 -35.37 -0.43
C ALA A 484 -8.12 -35.10 -0.69
N HIS A 485 -8.47 -34.25 -1.66
CA HIS A 485 -9.84 -33.74 -1.84
C HIS A 485 -10.61 -34.37 -3.00
N TRP A 486 -9.90 -34.88 -4.00
CA TRP A 486 -10.48 -35.58 -5.14
C TRP A 486 -9.82 -36.94 -5.35
N ALA A 487 -10.66 -37.94 -5.61
CA ALA A 487 -10.21 -39.28 -5.97
C ALA A 487 -9.35 -39.24 -7.24
N LEU A 488 -8.49 -40.24 -7.41
CA LEU A 488 -7.60 -40.36 -8.56
C LEU A 488 -8.36 -40.22 -9.89
N ASP A 489 -9.53 -40.86 -10.02
CA ASP A 489 -10.35 -40.82 -11.23
C ASP A 489 -10.85 -39.40 -11.54
N ALA A 490 -11.41 -38.70 -10.55
CA ALA A 490 -11.86 -37.31 -10.72
C ALA A 490 -10.70 -36.37 -11.08
N ARG A 491 -9.51 -36.58 -10.50
CA ARG A 491 -8.32 -35.80 -10.86
C ARG A 491 -7.82 -36.13 -12.27
N ASN A 492 -7.91 -37.39 -12.71
CA ASN A 492 -7.63 -37.79 -14.08
C ASN A 492 -8.63 -37.16 -15.07
N GLU A 493 -9.93 -37.14 -14.74
CA GLU A 493 -10.96 -36.47 -15.53
C GLU A 493 -10.69 -34.96 -15.64
N SER A 494 -10.37 -34.30 -14.52
CA SER A 494 -10.03 -32.87 -14.50
C SER A 494 -8.73 -32.56 -15.27
N ALA A 495 -7.74 -33.45 -15.21
CA ALA A 495 -6.52 -33.33 -16.02
C ALA A 495 -6.83 -33.48 -17.52
N ALA A 496 -7.59 -34.51 -17.91
CA ALA A 496 -8.02 -34.72 -19.30
C ALA A 496 -8.84 -33.54 -19.83
N ARG A 497 -9.73 -32.99 -18.99
CA ARG A 497 -10.55 -31.82 -19.32
C ARG A 497 -9.71 -30.55 -19.45
N ALA A 498 -8.76 -30.30 -18.55
CA ALA A 498 -7.84 -29.17 -18.66
C ALA A 498 -7.06 -29.24 -19.99
N LEU A 499 -6.57 -30.42 -20.36
CA LEU A 499 -5.88 -30.65 -21.64
C LEU A 499 -6.79 -30.38 -22.83
N ALA A 500 -8.04 -30.85 -22.80
CA ALA A 500 -9.02 -30.59 -23.87
C ALA A 500 -9.31 -29.09 -24.02
N LEU A 501 -9.60 -28.39 -22.91
CA LEU A 501 -9.87 -26.95 -22.90
C LEU A 501 -8.67 -26.13 -23.40
N CYS A 502 -7.45 -26.47 -22.95
CA CYS A 502 -6.24 -25.81 -23.40
C CYS A 502 -5.89 -26.10 -24.87
N LYS A 503 -6.43 -27.18 -25.45
CA LYS A 503 -6.29 -27.50 -26.88
C LYS A 503 -7.28 -26.70 -27.74
N GLU A 504 -8.46 -26.39 -27.20
CA GLU A 504 -9.51 -25.61 -27.88
C GLU A 504 -9.28 -24.09 -27.82
N GLN A 505 -8.45 -23.60 -26.89
CA GLN A 505 -8.07 -22.19 -26.83
C GLN A 505 -7.18 -21.75 -27.99
N ALA A 506 -7.62 -20.74 -28.75
CA ALA A 506 -6.84 -20.12 -29.81
C ALA A 506 -5.62 -19.36 -29.24
N ASP A 507 -5.84 -18.54 -28.20
CA ASP A 507 -4.80 -17.83 -27.44
C ASP A 507 -4.67 -18.47 -26.06
N LYS A 508 -3.57 -19.20 -25.84
CA LYS A 508 -3.32 -19.90 -24.58
C LYS A 508 -3.00 -18.88 -23.47
N ASP A 509 -3.76 -18.93 -22.38
CA ASP A 509 -3.45 -18.16 -21.19
C ASP A 509 -2.27 -18.77 -20.39
N SER A 510 -1.86 -18.10 -19.30
CA SER A 510 -0.77 -18.56 -18.44
C SER A 510 -0.94 -19.99 -17.92
N ALA A 511 -2.18 -20.46 -17.76
CA ALA A 511 -2.47 -21.81 -17.28
C ALA A 511 -2.31 -22.85 -18.40
N CYS A 512 -2.64 -22.50 -19.64
CA CYS A 512 -2.58 -23.39 -20.79
C CYS A 512 -1.21 -23.43 -21.51
N THR A 513 -0.38 -22.39 -21.42
CA THR A 513 0.97 -22.39 -22.01
C THR A 513 1.85 -23.50 -21.43
N SER A 514 1.64 -23.85 -20.15
CA SER A 514 2.48 -24.80 -19.39
C SER A 514 1.67 -25.96 -18.79
N VAL A 515 0.56 -26.34 -19.42
CA VAL A 515 -0.40 -27.30 -18.84
C VAL A 515 0.26 -28.62 -18.39
N GLY A 516 1.22 -29.17 -19.15
CA GLY A 516 1.91 -30.41 -18.79
C GLY A 516 2.68 -30.37 -17.46
N SER A 517 3.27 -29.21 -17.12
CA SER A 517 3.95 -28.99 -15.84
C SER A 517 3.01 -28.45 -14.76
N ALA A 518 1.89 -27.84 -15.15
CA ALA A 518 0.85 -27.38 -14.23
C ALA A 518 0.03 -28.53 -13.62
N LEU A 519 -0.11 -29.65 -14.33
CA LEU A 519 -0.80 -30.86 -13.85
C LEU A 519 0.03 -31.63 -12.81
N ASP A 520 -0.65 -32.41 -11.97
CA ASP A 520 0.01 -33.37 -11.04
C ASP A 520 0.67 -34.50 -11.85
N PRO A 521 2.00 -34.70 -11.73
CA PRO A 521 2.74 -35.70 -12.49
C PRO A 521 2.47 -37.16 -12.10
N THR A 522 1.73 -37.39 -11.02
CA THR A 522 1.34 -38.74 -10.62
C THR A 522 0.08 -39.24 -11.33
N LEU A 523 -0.57 -38.39 -12.13
CA LEU A 523 -1.83 -38.71 -12.80
C LEU A 523 -1.59 -39.39 -14.15
N ALA A 524 -2.24 -40.53 -14.37
CA ALA A 524 -2.19 -41.26 -15.63
C ALA A 524 -2.71 -40.42 -16.82
N ALA A 525 -3.71 -39.55 -16.60
CA ALA A 525 -4.20 -38.64 -17.64
C ALA A 525 -3.21 -37.50 -17.96
N ALA A 526 -2.29 -37.18 -17.05
CA ALA A 526 -1.21 -36.22 -17.30
C ALA A 526 -0.02 -36.86 -18.01
N ALA A 527 0.19 -38.18 -17.83
CA ALA A 527 1.34 -38.90 -18.38
C ALA A 527 1.47 -38.78 -19.91
N PRO A 528 0.41 -38.92 -20.74
CA PRO A 528 0.52 -38.63 -22.17
C PRO A 528 0.97 -37.21 -22.47
N ALA A 529 0.39 -36.19 -21.81
CA ALA A 529 0.80 -34.80 -22.02
C ALA A 529 2.24 -34.51 -21.56
N GLN A 530 2.71 -35.22 -20.53
CA GLN A 530 4.08 -35.11 -20.02
C GLN A 530 5.09 -35.86 -20.88
N ILE A 531 4.75 -37.06 -21.35
CA ILE A 531 5.57 -37.85 -22.28
C ILE A 531 5.60 -37.18 -23.63
N ASP A 532 4.47 -36.70 -24.16
CA ASP A 532 4.40 -35.93 -25.41
C ASP A 532 5.24 -34.66 -25.29
N SER A 533 5.15 -33.96 -24.15
CA SER A 533 6.01 -32.81 -23.87
C SER A 533 7.48 -33.22 -23.84
N TYR A 534 7.86 -34.26 -23.11
CA TYR A 534 9.24 -34.73 -23.04
C TYR A 534 9.77 -35.24 -24.40
N GLN A 535 8.98 -36.01 -25.15
CA GLN A 535 9.37 -36.56 -26.45
C GLN A 535 9.51 -35.46 -27.49
N ALA A 536 8.56 -34.51 -27.54
CA ALA A 536 8.68 -33.34 -28.41
C ALA A 536 9.95 -32.53 -28.07
N LEU A 537 10.20 -32.30 -26.78
CA LEU A 537 11.39 -31.59 -26.31
C LEU A 537 12.69 -32.39 -26.55
N SER A 538 12.67 -33.71 -26.39
CA SER A 538 13.82 -34.61 -26.61
C SER A 538 14.15 -34.78 -28.10
N ASN A 539 13.13 -34.80 -28.96
CA ASN A 539 13.33 -34.81 -30.41
C ASN A 539 13.88 -33.46 -30.88
N SER A 540 13.27 -32.35 -30.47
CA SER A 540 13.80 -31.01 -30.77
C SER A 540 15.23 -30.85 -30.22
N CYS A 541 15.51 -31.34 -29.01
CA CYS A 541 16.86 -31.37 -28.44
C CYS A 541 17.87 -32.08 -29.35
N ARG A 542 17.51 -33.20 -29.97
CA ARG A 542 18.44 -33.97 -30.82
C ARG A 542 18.58 -33.42 -32.23
N THR A 543 17.51 -32.90 -32.81
CA THR A 543 17.43 -32.65 -34.26
C THR A 543 17.32 -31.18 -34.66
N ASP A 544 16.90 -30.30 -33.75
CA ASP A 544 16.67 -28.89 -34.07
C ASP A 544 18.00 -28.13 -34.06
N ALA A 545 18.48 -27.75 -35.24
CA ALA A 545 19.75 -27.04 -35.39
C ALA A 545 19.64 -25.53 -35.02
N SER A 546 18.47 -25.04 -34.64
CA SER A 546 18.27 -23.66 -34.23
C SER A 546 18.41 -23.48 -32.71
N ALA A 547 18.24 -22.25 -32.23
CA ALA A 547 18.35 -21.92 -30.80
C ALA A 547 17.32 -22.64 -29.90
N SER A 548 16.24 -23.19 -30.46
CA SER A 548 15.27 -24.01 -29.72
C SER A 548 15.78 -25.39 -29.33
N GLY A 549 16.76 -25.96 -30.05
CA GLY A 549 17.33 -27.27 -29.72
C GLY A 549 17.92 -27.34 -28.31
N PRO A 550 18.90 -26.48 -27.95
CA PRO A 550 19.45 -26.44 -26.58
C PRO A 550 18.40 -26.14 -25.50
N GLN A 551 17.44 -25.24 -25.77
CA GLN A 551 16.34 -24.95 -24.83
C GLN A 551 15.44 -26.17 -24.61
N ALA A 552 15.16 -26.90 -25.68
CA ALA A 552 14.40 -28.13 -25.63
C ALA A 552 15.14 -29.21 -24.83
N CYS A 553 16.47 -29.25 -24.86
CA CYS A 553 17.26 -30.13 -23.98
C CYS A 553 17.07 -29.80 -22.49
N ALA A 554 17.15 -28.51 -22.11
CA ALA A 554 16.95 -28.09 -20.73
C ALA A 554 15.51 -28.31 -20.23
N ALA A 555 14.53 -28.03 -21.09
CA ALA A 555 13.13 -28.31 -20.81
C ALA A 555 12.84 -29.82 -20.74
N ALA A 556 13.47 -30.64 -21.59
CA ALA A 556 13.38 -32.09 -21.53
C ALA A 556 13.95 -32.64 -20.21
N VAL A 557 15.06 -32.08 -19.71
CA VAL A 557 15.58 -32.42 -18.37
C VAL A 557 14.53 -32.10 -17.30
N SER A 558 13.91 -30.92 -17.37
CA SER A 558 12.91 -30.50 -16.38
C SER A 558 11.64 -31.38 -16.43
N ALA A 559 11.16 -31.71 -17.63
CA ALA A 559 10.04 -32.62 -17.84
C ALA A 559 10.37 -34.06 -17.40
N ALA A 560 11.60 -34.52 -17.65
CA ALA A 560 12.08 -35.82 -17.21
C ALA A 560 12.16 -35.92 -15.68
N LEU A 561 12.70 -34.90 -15.01
CA LEU A 561 12.75 -34.86 -13.55
C LEU A 561 11.37 -34.80 -12.90
N ALA A 562 10.35 -34.32 -13.62
CA ALA A 562 8.96 -34.32 -13.19
C ALA A 562 8.24 -35.66 -13.44
N SER A 563 8.77 -36.53 -14.31
CA SER A 563 8.17 -37.82 -14.67
C SER A 563 8.78 -38.97 -13.86
N LYS A 564 7.98 -39.96 -13.50
CA LYS A 564 8.47 -41.22 -12.90
C LYS A 564 8.94 -42.24 -13.94
N ASP A 565 8.56 -42.04 -15.20
CA ASP A 565 8.77 -43.02 -16.27
C ASP A 565 10.06 -42.76 -17.06
N ILE A 566 10.81 -41.69 -16.73
CA ILE A 566 12.05 -41.30 -17.42
C ILE A 566 13.23 -41.44 -16.47
N GLU A 567 14.11 -42.41 -16.72
CA GLU A 567 15.30 -42.62 -15.89
C GLU A 567 16.41 -41.60 -16.17
N ARG A 568 17.24 -41.29 -15.15
CA ARG A 568 18.43 -40.44 -15.32
C ARG A 568 19.43 -41.01 -16.34
N SER A 569 19.56 -42.33 -16.39
CA SER A 569 20.40 -43.05 -17.36
C SER A 569 19.94 -42.77 -18.81
N GLN A 570 18.63 -42.81 -19.04
CA GLN A 570 17.99 -42.49 -20.31
C GLN A 570 18.17 -41.01 -20.68
N LEU A 571 18.07 -40.12 -19.69
CA LEU A 571 18.30 -38.68 -19.87
C LEU A 571 19.77 -38.38 -20.21
N GLU A 572 20.73 -38.97 -19.50
CA GLU A 572 22.16 -38.83 -19.81
C GLU A 572 22.48 -39.40 -21.20
N ALA A 573 21.93 -40.56 -21.57
CA ALA A 573 22.13 -41.14 -22.91
C ALA A 573 21.58 -40.24 -24.02
N MET A 574 20.39 -39.66 -23.81
CA MET A 574 19.79 -38.70 -24.73
C MET A 574 20.67 -37.45 -24.88
N LEU A 575 21.11 -36.85 -23.77
CA LEU A 575 21.96 -35.65 -23.80
C LEU A 575 23.35 -35.93 -24.40
N ASN A 576 23.94 -37.10 -24.14
CA ASN A 576 25.17 -37.54 -24.81
C ASN A 576 24.96 -37.67 -26.33
N SER A 577 23.83 -38.24 -26.77
CA SER A 577 23.53 -38.34 -28.20
C SER A 577 23.32 -36.96 -28.86
N ALA A 578 22.85 -35.98 -28.08
CA ALA A 578 22.70 -34.58 -28.49
C ALA A 578 23.97 -33.74 -28.25
N CYS A 579 25.08 -34.34 -27.78
CA CYS A 579 26.37 -33.69 -27.57
C CYS A 579 27.49 -34.47 -28.28
N SER A 580 27.56 -34.29 -29.60
CA SER A 580 28.49 -34.96 -30.52
C SER A 580 29.22 -33.94 -31.40
N ASP A 581 30.00 -34.42 -32.37
CA ASP A 581 30.67 -33.54 -33.34
C ASP A 581 29.69 -32.97 -34.39
N GLU A 582 28.49 -33.57 -34.51
CA GLU A 582 27.43 -33.18 -35.45
C GLU A 582 26.36 -32.29 -34.79
N THR A 583 26.06 -32.51 -33.51
CA THR A 583 25.05 -31.74 -32.75
C THR A 583 25.59 -31.35 -31.38
N ILE A 584 25.33 -30.12 -30.95
CA ILE A 584 25.87 -29.57 -29.69
C ILE A 584 24.79 -29.19 -28.68
N ASN A 585 23.51 -29.44 -29.01
CA ASN A 585 22.35 -28.99 -28.25
C ASN A 585 22.36 -29.51 -26.80
N GLY A 586 22.76 -30.76 -26.62
CA GLY A 586 22.75 -31.44 -25.32
C GLY A 586 23.94 -31.10 -24.43
N CYS A 587 24.98 -30.45 -24.95
CA CYS A 587 26.25 -30.33 -24.24
C CYS A 587 26.16 -29.52 -22.93
N GLN A 588 25.45 -28.40 -22.94
CA GLN A 588 25.24 -27.60 -21.73
C GLN A 588 24.38 -28.36 -20.70
N ALA A 589 23.25 -28.93 -21.14
CA ALA A 589 22.35 -29.66 -20.26
C ALA A 589 23.01 -30.91 -19.67
N LEU A 590 23.88 -31.59 -20.45
CA LEU A 590 24.72 -32.69 -19.98
C LEU A 590 25.69 -32.22 -18.89
N ALA A 591 26.43 -31.14 -19.14
CA ALA A 591 27.36 -30.58 -18.16
C ALA A 591 26.64 -30.20 -16.87
N SER A 592 25.49 -29.52 -16.95
CA SER A 592 24.66 -29.17 -15.79
C SER A 592 24.19 -30.41 -15.02
N LEU A 593 23.71 -31.45 -15.72
CA LEU A 593 23.27 -32.70 -15.10
C LEU A 593 24.43 -33.47 -14.43
N LEU A 594 25.65 -33.36 -14.98
CA LEU A 594 26.84 -33.99 -14.41
C LEU A 594 27.38 -33.22 -13.20
N PHE A 595 27.26 -31.89 -13.20
CA PHE A 595 27.62 -31.04 -12.06
C PHE A 595 26.59 -31.12 -10.91
N ASP A 596 25.33 -31.46 -11.20
CA ASP A 596 24.28 -31.55 -10.19
C ASP A 596 24.56 -32.65 -9.14
N LYS A 597 24.82 -32.20 -7.90
CA LYS A 597 25.18 -33.02 -6.73
C LYS A 597 23.94 -33.59 -6.01
N THR A 598 22.93 -34.02 -6.76
CA THR A 598 21.69 -34.60 -6.21
C THR A 598 21.90 -35.94 -5.47
N GLN A 599 23.12 -36.49 -5.44
CA GLN A 599 23.47 -37.59 -4.54
C GLN A 599 24.57 -37.16 -3.55
N PRO A 600 24.20 -36.80 -2.29
CA PRO A 600 25.14 -36.43 -1.22
C PRO A 600 26.15 -37.52 -0.83
N GLN A 601 26.12 -38.70 -1.47
CA GLN A 601 26.91 -39.89 -1.10
C GLN A 601 27.81 -40.42 -2.24
N SER A 602 28.00 -39.67 -3.33
CA SER A 602 28.91 -40.14 -4.39
C SER A 602 30.38 -40.08 -3.94
N PRO A 603 31.17 -41.16 -4.08
CA PRO A 603 32.57 -41.16 -3.68
C PRO A 603 33.41 -40.17 -4.53
N PRO A 604 34.49 -39.58 -3.96
CA PRO A 604 35.29 -38.54 -4.62
C PRO A 604 35.78 -38.83 -6.06
N PRO A 605 36.20 -40.07 -6.42
CA PRO A 605 36.62 -40.39 -7.78
C PRO A 605 35.49 -40.27 -8.82
N ILE A 606 34.25 -40.55 -8.42
CA ILE A 606 33.07 -40.44 -9.28
C ILE A 606 32.74 -38.96 -9.52
N ILE A 607 32.88 -38.12 -8.49
CA ILE A 607 32.70 -36.66 -8.61
C ILE A 607 33.77 -36.06 -9.54
N ALA A 608 35.04 -36.44 -9.36
CA ALA A 608 36.13 -35.98 -10.22
C ALA A 608 35.91 -36.38 -11.69
N ASN A 609 35.50 -37.63 -11.95
CA ASN A 609 35.18 -38.11 -13.30
C ASN A 609 34.00 -37.35 -13.91
N ARG A 610 32.92 -37.10 -13.15
CA ARG A 610 31.77 -36.30 -13.62
C ARG A 610 32.18 -34.87 -13.98
N ASN A 611 33.02 -34.23 -13.16
CA ASN A 611 33.51 -32.87 -13.44
C ASN A 611 34.36 -32.82 -14.71
N VAL A 612 35.23 -33.81 -14.95
CA VAL A 612 36.01 -33.91 -16.18
C VAL A 612 35.09 -34.10 -17.40
N ARG A 613 34.11 -35.01 -17.31
CA ARG A 613 33.12 -35.21 -18.38
C ARG A 613 32.29 -33.95 -18.64
N ALA A 614 31.94 -33.20 -17.60
CA ALA A 614 31.20 -31.95 -17.73
C ALA A 614 32.04 -30.87 -18.43
N LEU A 615 33.33 -30.72 -18.07
CA LEU A 615 34.24 -29.80 -18.76
C LEU A 615 34.40 -30.17 -20.24
N VAL A 616 34.63 -31.46 -20.54
CA VAL A 616 34.75 -31.94 -21.93
C VAL A 616 33.46 -31.68 -22.72
N ALA A 617 32.29 -31.84 -22.10
CA ALA A 617 31.02 -31.51 -22.73
C ALA A 617 30.90 -30.01 -23.04
N LEU A 618 31.31 -29.13 -22.12
CA LEU A 618 31.30 -27.69 -22.34
C LEU A 618 32.30 -27.25 -23.43
N GLU A 619 33.52 -27.79 -23.42
CA GLU A 619 34.54 -27.51 -24.44
C GLU A 619 34.08 -27.99 -25.82
N LYS A 620 33.53 -29.22 -25.92
CA LYS A 620 32.99 -29.76 -27.16
C LYS A 620 31.82 -28.93 -27.67
N GLY A 621 30.93 -28.51 -26.77
CA GLY A 621 29.73 -27.78 -27.12
C GLY A 621 29.94 -26.28 -27.33
N CYS A 622 31.05 -25.68 -26.90
CA CYS A 622 31.36 -24.28 -27.19
C CYS A 622 32.10 -24.14 -28.53
N ARG A 623 31.34 -24.16 -29.64
CA ARG A 623 31.88 -24.00 -30.99
C ARG A 623 31.52 -22.65 -31.62
N PHE A 624 32.51 -21.90 -32.07
CA PHE A 624 32.32 -20.55 -32.63
C PHE A 624 31.70 -20.53 -34.03
N ASP A 625 31.64 -21.67 -34.73
CA ASP A 625 31.00 -21.81 -36.04
C ASP A 625 29.47 -21.97 -35.98
N ASN A 626 28.92 -22.36 -34.82
CA ASN A 626 27.50 -22.67 -34.63
C ASN A 626 26.83 -21.87 -33.47
N ALA A 627 27.51 -20.85 -32.95
CA ALA A 627 27.06 -19.91 -31.90
C ALA A 627 26.21 -20.48 -30.72
N PRO A 628 26.66 -21.53 -30.01
CA PRO A 628 26.00 -22.09 -28.82
C PRO A 628 26.23 -21.22 -27.60
N ALA A 629 25.62 -20.03 -27.61
CA ALA A 629 25.89 -18.95 -26.66
C ALA A 629 25.85 -19.40 -25.18
N SER A 630 24.94 -20.31 -24.84
CA SER A 630 24.74 -20.81 -23.49
C SER A 630 25.82 -21.80 -23.02
N THR A 631 26.35 -22.65 -23.92
CA THR A 631 27.47 -23.54 -23.60
C THR A 631 28.76 -22.76 -23.42
N CYS A 632 29.04 -21.81 -24.32
CA CYS A 632 30.21 -20.92 -24.20
C CYS A 632 30.14 -20.04 -22.95
N LEU A 633 28.96 -19.54 -22.60
CA LEU A 633 28.76 -18.79 -21.36
C LEU A 633 29.11 -19.64 -20.13
N SER A 634 28.64 -20.89 -20.10
CA SER A 634 28.90 -21.82 -18.98
C SER A 634 30.40 -22.14 -18.87
N LEU A 635 31.09 -22.31 -19.99
CA LEU A 635 32.55 -22.51 -20.02
C LEU A 635 33.31 -21.26 -19.53
N ALA A 636 32.93 -20.07 -20.00
CA ALA A 636 33.56 -18.82 -19.57
C ALA A 636 33.36 -18.56 -18.06
N GLN A 637 32.16 -18.83 -17.54
CA GLN A 637 31.87 -18.75 -16.10
C GLN A 637 32.68 -19.76 -15.29
N LEU A 638 32.90 -20.97 -15.82
CA LEU A 638 33.73 -21.99 -15.17
C LEU A 638 35.19 -21.51 -15.06
N HIS A 639 35.76 -20.97 -16.14
CA HIS A 639 37.12 -20.37 -16.12
C HIS A 639 37.19 -19.18 -15.14
N GLY A 640 36.21 -18.28 -15.19
CA GLY A 640 36.14 -17.11 -14.31
C GLY A 640 36.04 -17.50 -12.84
N GLY A 641 35.20 -18.49 -12.50
CA GLY A 641 35.08 -19.02 -11.15
C GLY A 641 36.34 -19.75 -10.65
N ALA A 642 37.15 -20.29 -11.56
CA ALA A 642 38.47 -20.85 -11.26
C ALA A 642 39.58 -19.79 -11.17
N GLY A 643 39.27 -18.51 -11.43
CA GLY A 643 40.23 -17.40 -11.42
C GLY A 643 41.04 -17.24 -12.71
N ASP A 644 40.75 -18.00 -13.76
CA ASP A 644 41.41 -17.89 -15.06
C ASP A 644 40.72 -16.82 -15.92
N ILE A 645 41.05 -15.56 -15.64
CA ILE A 645 40.46 -14.39 -16.31
C ILE A 645 40.78 -14.36 -17.80
N VAL A 646 41.97 -14.83 -18.19
CA VAL A 646 42.42 -14.83 -19.60
C VAL A 646 41.62 -15.85 -20.40
N ALA A 647 41.49 -17.08 -19.90
CA ALA A 647 40.68 -18.10 -20.57
C ALA A 647 39.19 -17.73 -20.61
N ALA A 648 38.65 -17.15 -19.53
CA ALA A 648 37.27 -16.67 -19.51
C ALA A 648 37.02 -15.57 -20.56
N MET A 649 37.90 -14.56 -20.62
CA MET A 649 37.77 -13.46 -21.58
C MET A 649 37.91 -13.94 -23.03
N ASP A 650 38.82 -14.87 -23.28
CA ASP A 650 39.03 -15.45 -24.60
C ASP A 650 37.77 -16.18 -25.12
N VAL A 651 37.10 -16.95 -24.26
CA VAL A 651 35.82 -17.59 -24.60
C VAL A 651 34.73 -16.55 -24.84
N PHE A 652 34.64 -15.51 -23.99
CA PHE A 652 33.67 -14.42 -24.16
C PHE A 652 33.85 -13.65 -25.47
N GLU A 653 35.08 -13.27 -25.80
CA GLU A 653 35.40 -12.48 -27.00
C GLU A 653 35.06 -13.26 -28.28
N ARG A 654 35.56 -14.48 -28.42
CA ARG A 654 35.31 -15.32 -29.59
C ARG A 654 33.83 -15.69 -29.71
N GLY A 655 33.20 -16.02 -28.59
CA GLY A 655 31.80 -16.41 -28.54
C GLY A 655 30.85 -15.27 -28.90
N CYS A 656 31.09 -14.06 -28.37
CA CYS A 656 30.28 -12.90 -28.72
C CYS A 656 30.54 -12.43 -30.16
N ALA A 657 31.79 -12.46 -30.64
CA ALA A 657 32.11 -12.15 -32.03
C ALA A 657 31.39 -13.08 -33.03
N ALA A 658 31.37 -14.39 -32.75
CA ALA A 658 30.62 -15.36 -33.52
C ALA A 658 29.11 -15.06 -33.51
N HIS A 659 28.56 -14.80 -32.33
CA HIS A 659 27.12 -14.52 -32.18
C HIS A 659 26.69 -13.25 -32.92
N ILE A 660 27.50 -12.18 -32.86
CA ILE A 660 27.27 -10.95 -33.62
C ILE A 660 27.30 -11.22 -35.13
N ALA A 661 28.30 -11.96 -35.61
CA ALA A 661 28.47 -12.22 -37.05
C ALA A 661 27.33 -13.06 -37.65
N GLN A 662 26.73 -13.95 -36.86
CA GLN A 662 25.64 -14.82 -37.29
C GLN A 662 24.25 -14.18 -37.17
N SER A 663 24.11 -13.09 -36.40
CA SER A 663 22.84 -12.40 -36.19
C SER A 663 22.40 -11.65 -37.44
N ARG A 664 21.41 -12.19 -38.16
CA ARG A 664 20.80 -11.55 -39.35
C ARG A 664 19.59 -10.67 -39.04
N SER A 665 19.00 -10.86 -37.87
CA SER A 665 17.83 -10.15 -37.34
C SER A 665 18.10 -9.71 -35.89
N ARG A 666 17.10 -9.12 -35.24
CA ARG A 666 17.18 -8.76 -33.82
C ARG A 666 17.36 -10.05 -32.98
N PRO A 667 18.40 -10.16 -32.14
CA PRO A 667 18.62 -11.36 -31.34
C PRO A 667 17.56 -11.48 -30.25
N GLU A 668 17.12 -12.71 -29.96
CA GLU A 668 16.14 -13.02 -28.90
C GLU A 668 16.82 -13.33 -27.55
N ALA A 669 18.08 -13.75 -27.56
CA ALA A 669 18.86 -14.09 -26.38
C ALA A 669 20.28 -13.54 -26.50
N VAL A 670 20.76 -12.82 -25.48
CA VAL A 670 22.05 -12.09 -25.54
C VAL A 670 22.94 -12.28 -24.31
N SER A 671 22.66 -13.32 -23.53
CA SER A 671 23.35 -13.62 -22.27
C SER A 671 24.87 -13.66 -22.38
N LEU A 672 25.41 -14.24 -23.46
CA LEU A 672 26.86 -14.31 -23.66
C LEU A 672 27.50 -12.92 -23.84
N CYS A 673 26.96 -12.08 -24.73
CA CYS A 673 27.50 -10.75 -24.99
C CYS A 673 27.27 -9.78 -23.82
N TYR A 674 26.12 -9.90 -23.13
CA TYR A 674 25.86 -9.14 -21.91
C TYR A 674 26.86 -9.48 -20.80
N GLU A 675 27.08 -10.76 -20.50
CA GLU A 675 28.05 -11.17 -19.47
C GLU A 675 29.48 -10.88 -19.91
N ALA A 676 29.82 -10.96 -21.20
CA ALA A 676 31.11 -10.52 -21.72
C ALA A 676 31.37 -9.04 -21.42
N ALA A 677 30.39 -8.16 -21.69
CA ALA A 677 30.50 -6.73 -21.41
C ALA A 677 30.66 -6.46 -19.91
N LYS A 678 29.84 -7.11 -19.08
CA LYS A 678 29.91 -7.00 -17.62
C LYS A 678 31.24 -7.50 -17.07
N PHE A 679 31.73 -8.64 -17.54
CA PHE A 679 33.01 -9.22 -17.13
C PHE A 679 34.18 -8.30 -17.51
N ALA A 680 34.18 -7.76 -18.73
CA ALA A 680 35.17 -6.78 -19.18
C ALA A 680 35.18 -5.51 -18.31
N LEU A 681 33.99 -4.97 -17.99
CA LEU A 681 33.86 -3.81 -17.11
C LEU A 681 34.34 -4.10 -15.68
N GLN A 682 33.97 -5.25 -15.11
CA GLN A 682 34.38 -5.67 -13.76
C GLN A 682 35.90 -5.82 -13.64
N HIS A 683 36.54 -6.37 -14.67
CA HIS A 683 37.99 -6.58 -14.72
C HIS A 683 38.76 -5.41 -15.36
N LYS A 684 38.07 -4.31 -15.68
CA LYS A 684 38.66 -3.07 -16.22
C LYS A 684 39.49 -3.28 -17.49
N THR A 685 39.02 -4.14 -18.39
CA THR A 685 39.70 -4.50 -19.64
C THR A 685 38.76 -4.37 -20.83
N ASN A 686 39.31 -4.33 -22.05
CA ASN A 686 38.56 -4.43 -23.31
C ASN A 686 37.35 -3.45 -23.44
N TYR A 687 37.44 -2.24 -22.89
CA TYR A 687 36.30 -1.29 -22.84
C TYR A 687 35.63 -1.00 -24.20
N PRO A 688 36.37 -0.78 -25.32
CA PRO A 688 35.72 -0.59 -26.63
C PRO A 688 34.90 -1.81 -27.08
N ALA A 689 35.38 -3.03 -26.79
CA ALA A 689 34.65 -4.25 -27.09
C ALA A 689 33.43 -4.42 -26.16
N ALA A 690 33.58 -4.08 -24.87
CA ALA A 690 32.46 -4.07 -23.92
C ALA A 690 31.31 -3.17 -24.38
N LEU A 691 31.62 -2.00 -24.96
CA LEU A 691 30.61 -1.12 -25.56
C LEU A 691 29.89 -1.79 -26.73
N GLN A 692 30.63 -2.43 -27.64
CA GLN A 692 30.05 -3.16 -28.78
C GLN A 692 29.16 -4.32 -28.33
N TRP A 693 29.60 -5.10 -27.34
CA TRP A 693 28.85 -6.24 -26.81
C TRP A 693 27.58 -5.79 -26.06
N ALA A 694 27.68 -4.71 -25.28
CA ALA A 694 26.53 -4.12 -24.60
C ALA A 694 25.52 -3.50 -25.59
N ASP A 695 25.98 -2.83 -26.65
CA ASP A 695 25.13 -2.31 -27.73
C ASP A 695 24.36 -3.42 -28.44
N PHE A 696 25.03 -4.51 -28.77
CA PHE A 696 24.38 -5.69 -29.35
C PHE A 696 23.30 -6.26 -28.42
N ALA A 697 23.61 -6.41 -27.12
CA ALA A 697 22.67 -6.93 -26.13
C ALA A 697 21.49 -5.98 -25.84
N CYS A 698 21.72 -4.67 -25.81
CA CYS A 698 20.69 -3.65 -25.63
C CYS A 698 19.68 -3.64 -26.80
N LYS A 699 20.13 -3.92 -28.03
CA LYS A 699 19.24 -3.94 -29.20
C LYS A 699 18.40 -5.22 -29.32
N ALA A 700 18.60 -6.19 -28.44
CA ALA A 700 17.91 -7.48 -28.47
C ALA A 700 16.44 -7.39 -28.02
N ALA A 701 15.70 -8.47 -28.24
CA ALA A 701 14.36 -8.68 -27.70
C ALA A 701 14.38 -9.58 -26.44
N ASP A 702 15.46 -9.52 -25.64
CA ASP A 702 15.64 -10.33 -24.44
C ASP A 702 15.11 -9.57 -23.20
N PRO A 703 13.93 -9.93 -22.66
CA PRO A 703 13.35 -9.22 -21.52
C PRO A 703 14.18 -9.37 -20.24
N GLY A 704 15.02 -10.38 -20.12
CA GLY A 704 15.85 -10.56 -18.94
C GLY A 704 17.03 -9.61 -18.89
N LEU A 705 17.62 -9.28 -20.04
CA LEU A 705 18.97 -8.70 -20.11
C LEU A 705 19.10 -7.42 -20.93
N SER A 706 18.25 -7.18 -21.92
CA SER A 706 18.41 -6.02 -22.81
C SER A 706 18.35 -4.67 -22.07
N PRO A 707 17.39 -4.42 -21.16
CA PRO A 707 17.38 -3.18 -20.36
C PRO A 707 18.68 -2.95 -19.56
N TYR A 708 19.21 -4.03 -18.96
CA TYR A 708 20.45 -4.01 -18.18
C TYR A 708 21.67 -3.75 -19.07
N ALA A 709 21.69 -4.28 -20.29
CA ALA A 709 22.75 -3.99 -21.26
C ALA A 709 22.76 -2.51 -21.67
N CYS A 710 21.59 -1.90 -21.86
CA CYS A 710 21.48 -0.47 -22.14
C CYS A 710 22.05 0.38 -21.01
N LYS A 711 21.85 -0.02 -19.75
CA LYS A 711 22.53 0.61 -18.61
C LYS A 711 24.06 0.54 -18.72
N LEU A 712 24.63 -0.60 -19.14
CA LEU A 712 26.08 -0.72 -19.31
C LEU A 712 26.62 0.28 -20.34
N ILE A 713 25.91 0.47 -21.45
CA ILE A 713 26.22 1.51 -22.45
C ILE A 713 26.19 2.90 -21.81
N GLY A 714 25.12 3.19 -21.05
CA GLY A 714 24.99 4.46 -20.34
C GLY A 714 26.14 4.72 -19.38
N ASN A 715 26.55 3.70 -18.61
CA ASN A 715 27.69 3.78 -17.69
C ASN A 715 29.00 4.04 -18.45
N ILE A 716 29.21 3.37 -19.59
CA ILE A 716 30.39 3.54 -20.44
C ILE A 716 30.50 4.99 -20.93
N TYR A 717 29.42 5.57 -21.46
CA TYR A 717 29.42 6.95 -21.94
C TYR A 717 29.47 7.99 -20.80
N ALA A 718 28.81 7.73 -19.67
CA ALA A 718 28.82 8.64 -18.53
C ALA A 718 30.21 8.73 -17.88
N LEU A 719 30.95 7.62 -17.86
CA LEU A 719 32.28 7.53 -17.23
C LEU A 719 33.45 7.65 -18.21
N GLY A 720 33.20 7.65 -19.52
CA GLY A 720 34.26 7.70 -20.54
C GLY A 720 35.13 6.44 -20.59
N LEU A 721 34.53 5.25 -20.44
CA LEU A 721 35.26 3.98 -20.42
C LEU A 721 35.59 3.54 -21.85
N GLY A 722 36.82 3.80 -22.31
CA GLY A 722 37.22 3.49 -23.69
C GLY A 722 36.57 4.39 -24.75
N THR A 723 35.95 5.49 -24.34
CA THR A 723 35.33 6.52 -25.17
C THR A 723 35.38 7.88 -24.45
N ALA A 724 35.08 8.98 -25.12
CA ALA A 724 34.92 10.27 -24.45
C ALA A 724 33.60 10.33 -23.64
N VAL A 725 33.59 11.08 -22.55
CA VAL A 725 32.37 11.33 -21.76
C VAL A 725 31.31 11.99 -22.64
N ASN A 726 30.10 11.42 -22.68
CA ASN A 726 29.00 11.93 -23.49
C ASN A 726 27.66 11.78 -22.76
N THR A 727 27.18 12.87 -22.16
CA THR A 727 25.96 12.90 -21.34
C THR A 727 24.69 12.63 -22.15
N GLN A 728 24.61 13.11 -23.40
CA GLN A 728 23.46 12.85 -24.26
C GLN A 728 23.36 11.37 -24.65
N GLN A 729 24.47 10.75 -25.04
CA GLN A 729 24.49 9.31 -25.36
C GLN A 729 24.23 8.46 -24.11
N ALA A 730 24.73 8.87 -22.95
CA ALA A 730 24.42 8.22 -21.69
C ALA A 730 22.91 8.31 -21.39
N ALA A 731 22.30 9.49 -21.53
CA ALA A 731 20.87 9.68 -21.31
C ALA A 731 20.01 8.84 -22.26
N MET A 732 20.35 8.79 -23.56
CA MET A 732 19.65 7.94 -24.53
C MET A 732 19.73 6.45 -24.18
N ALA A 733 20.91 5.99 -23.74
CA ALA A 733 21.11 4.61 -23.32
C ALA A 733 20.32 4.27 -22.06
N TYR A 734 20.35 5.14 -21.04
CA TYR A 734 19.56 4.96 -19.83
C TYR A 734 18.05 5.06 -20.08
N GLN A 735 17.61 5.97 -20.95
CA GLN A 735 16.22 6.05 -21.39
C GLN A 735 15.78 4.73 -22.03
N THR A 736 16.62 4.15 -22.89
CA THR A 736 16.33 2.87 -23.55
C THR A 736 16.31 1.72 -22.52
N GLY A 737 17.16 1.75 -21.49
CA GLY A 737 17.09 0.81 -20.38
C GLY A 737 15.83 0.97 -19.53
N CYS A 738 15.37 2.20 -19.32
CA CYS A 738 14.17 2.50 -18.54
C CYS A 738 12.87 2.20 -19.31
N PHE A 739 12.82 2.56 -20.59
CA PHE A 739 11.67 2.43 -21.51
C PHE A 739 12.06 1.61 -22.73
N HIS A 740 12.31 0.32 -22.52
CA HIS A 740 12.82 -0.52 -23.59
C HIS A 740 11.80 -0.69 -24.73
N PRO A 741 12.18 -0.43 -26.00
CA PRO A 741 11.22 -0.43 -27.11
C PRO A 741 10.75 -1.83 -27.54
N PHE A 742 11.47 -2.87 -27.15
CA PHE A 742 11.23 -4.24 -27.62
C PHE A 742 10.82 -5.22 -26.53
N VAL A 743 10.96 -4.85 -25.25
CA VAL A 743 10.64 -5.76 -24.14
C VAL A 743 9.83 -5.01 -23.09
N THR A 744 9.03 -5.76 -22.33
CA THR A 744 8.14 -5.20 -21.32
C THR A 744 8.83 -4.96 -19.97
N THR A 745 10.10 -5.33 -19.83
CA THR A 745 10.93 -5.17 -18.64
C THR A 745 11.71 -3.86 -18.66
N THR A 746 12.19 -3.45 -17.48
CA THR A 746 12.92 -2.21 -17.26
C THR A 746 14.15 -2.50 -16.39
N ASP A 747 15.13 -1.61 -16.38
CA ASP A 747 16.19 -1.57 -15.36
C ASP A 747 15.98 -0.32 -14.51
N GLY A 748 15.55 -0.50 -13.26
CA GLY A 748 15.23 0.64 -12.40
C GLY A 748 16.43 1.54 -12.08
N GLU A 749 17.67 1.02 -12.12
CA GLU A 749 18.87 1.85 -11.91
C GLU A 749 19.12 2.78 -13.10
N ALA A 750 18.88 2.29 -14.33
CA ALA A 750 18.89 3.08 -15.55
C ALA A 750 17.84 4.19 -15.48
N CYS A 751 16.64 3.89 -14.97
CA CYS A 751 15.61 4.90 -14.73
C CYS A 751 16.07 6.01 -13.78
N ILE A 752 16.71 5.66 -12.67
CA ILE A 752 17.27 6.64 -11.73
C ILE A 752 18.33 7.52 -12.42
N LYS A 753 19.28 6.89 -13.11
CA LYS A 753 20.36 7.62 -13.81
C LYS A 753 19.83 8.52 -14.91
N TYR A 754 18.81 8.07 -15.63
CA TYR A 754 18.13 8.87 -16.65
C TYR A 754 17.43 10.08 -16.03
N GLY A 755 16.61 9.87 -15.00
CA GLY A 755 15.91 10.95 -14.29
C GLY A 755 16.87 12.00 -13.72
N ASN A 756 17.98 11.57 -13.11
CA ASN A 756 18.99 12.48 -12.58
C ASN A 756 19.63 13.32 -13.71
N LEU A 757 20.00 12.69 -14.84
CA LEU A 757 20.57 13.40 -15.98
C LEU A 757 19.59 14.43 -16.57
N LEU A 758 18.29 14.12 -16.64
CA LEU A 758 17.28 15.06 -17.13
C LEU A 758 17.19 16.33 -16.25
N LEU A 759 17.40 16.19 -14.95
CA LEU A 759 17.31 17.30 -14.00
C LEU A 759 18.64 18.07 -13.84
N GLU A 760 19.79 17.41 -14.02
CA GLU A 760 21.10 17.94 -13.62
C GLU A 760 22.05 18.25 -14.78
N ALA A 761 21.84 17.69 -15.97
CA ALA A 761 22.83 17.77 -17.06
C ALA A 761 23.06 19.20 -17.59
N GLN A 762 24.33 19.51 -17.87
CA GLN A 762 24.73 20.71 -18.59
C GLN A 762 25.61 20.34 -19.80
N PRO A 763 25.22 20.70 -21.04
CA PRO A 763 23.94 21.31 -21.43
C PRO A 763 22.75 20.38 -21.16
N PRO A 764 21.51 20.91 -21.08
CA PRO A 764 20.30 20.10 -20.87
C PRO A 764 20.15 19.00 -21.93
N ILE A 765 19.65 17.85 -21.51
CA ILE A 765 19.35 16.71 -22.39
C ILE A 765 18.26 17.13 -23.39
N VAL A 766 18.42 16.70 -24.65
CA VAL A 766 17.38 16.86 -25.68
C VAL A 766 16.56 15.57 -25.78
N LEU A 767 15.25 15.65 -25.58
CA LEU A 767 14.34 14.50 -25.68
C LEU A 767 14.14 14.07 -27.15
N ALA A 768 14.01 12.77 -27.39
CA ALA A 768 13.80 12.22 -28.72
C ALA A 768 12.40 12.58 -29.25
N GLY A 769 12.32 13.31 -30.37
CA GLY A 769 11.08 13.78 -30.99
C GLY A 769 10.84 15.29 -30.82
N ASP A 770 11.42 15.91 -29.81
CA ASP A 770 11.20 17.31 -29.43
C ASP A 770 12.46 18.18 -29.69
N ALA A 771 13.11 17.97 -30.84
CA ALA A 771 14.35 18.69 -31.18
C ALA A 771 14.21 20.23 -31.19
N TYR A 772 12.98 20.74 -31.19
CA TYR A 772 12.64 22.17 -31.18
C TYR A 772 12.02 22.65 -29.86
N ASP A 773 11.60 21.76 -28.96
CA ASP A 773 10.92 22.12 -27.72
C ASP A 773 11.79 21.76 -26.51
N ARG A 774 12.46 22.77 -25.95
CA ARG A 774 13.31 22.65 -24.77
C ARG A 774 12.57 23.08 -23.51
N ASP A 775 11.24 22.92 -23.48
CA ASP A 775 10.45 23.25 -22.31
C ASP A 775 10.97 22.47 -21.08
N PRO A 776 11.48 23.15 -20.05
CA PRO A 776 11.92 22.49 -18.83
C PRO A 776 10.83 21.62 -18.20
N ALA A 777 9.54 21.95 -18.37
CA ALA A 777 8.43 21.15 -17.84
C ALA A 777 8.38 19.74 -18.44
N SER A 778 8.76 19.58 -19.71
CA SER A 778 8.83 18.28 -20.40
C SER A 778 9.93 17.39 -19.83
N LEU A 779 11.10 17.96 -19.51
CA LEU A 779 12.21 17.23 -18.87
C LEU A 779 11.82 16.74 -17.47
N ILE A 780 11.13 17.58 -16.70
CA ILE A 780 10.69 17.26 -15.33
C ILE A 780 9.60 16.17 -15.35
N THR A 781 8.67 16.28 -16.31
CA THR A 781 7.63 15.26 -16.54
C THR A 781 8.27 13.90 -16.85
N GLU A 782 9.26 13.88 -17.75
CA GLU A 782 9.95 12.66 -18.15
C GLU A 782 10.84 12.11 -17.02
N ALA A 783 11.44 12.97 -16.19
CA ALA A 783 12.17 12.55 -15.00
C ALA A 783 11.26 11.88 -13.96
N ALA A 784 10.10 12.48 -13.67
CA ALA A 784 9.09 11.89 -12.78
C ALA A 784 8.63 10.53 -13.31
N ARG A 785 8.39 10.45 -14.63
CA ARG A 785 8.02 9.21 -15.31
C ARG A 785 9.11 8.15 -15.18
N ALA A 786 10.38 8.51 -15.33
CA ALA A 786 11.51 7.60 -15.16
C ALA A 786 11.59 7.07 -13.71
N TYR A 787 11.51 7.94 -12.71
CA TYR A 787 11.53 7.50 -11.31
C TYR A 787 10.34 6.61 -10.96
N ASP A 788 9.15 6.89 -11.48
CA ASP A 788 7.98 6.01 -11.33
C ASP A 788 8.21 4.62 -11.96
N MET A 789 8.82 4.55 -13.15
CA MET A 789 9.22 3.27 -13.75
C MET A 789 10.22 2.51 -12.89
N GLY A 790 11.23 3.19 -12.33
CA GLY A 790 12.18 2.57 -11.41
C GLY A 790 11.51 2.07 -10.12
N CYS A 791 10.50 2.80 -9.63
CA CYS A 791 9.71 2.39 -8.47
C CYS A 791 8.85 1.14 -8.78
N MET A 792 8.38 0.97 -10.02
CA MET A 792 7.71 -0.26 -10.46
C MET A 792 8.64 -1.47 -10.58
N ASP A 793 9.95 -1.25 -10.64
CA ASP A 793 10.98 -2.28 -10.59
C ASP A 793 11.43 -2.58 -9.15
N ASP A 794 10.59 -2.25 -8.16
CA ASP A 794 10.79 -2.44 -6.72
C ASP A 794 12.05 -1.74 -6.14
N LEU A 795 12.54 -0.65 -6.78
CA LEU A 795 13.61 0.17 -6.23
C LEU A 795 13.08 1.32 -5.37
N GLU A 796 13.18 1.18 -4.05
CA GLU A 796 12.74 2.19 -3.08
C GLU A 796 13.41 3.56 -3.31
N GLN A 797 14.68 3.58 -3.73
CA GLN A 797 15.38 4.82 -4.04
C GLN A 797 14.67 5.61 -5.16
N ALA A 798 14.16 4.93 -6.20
CA ALA A 798 13.43 5.58 -7.26
C ALA A 798 12.07 6.11 -6.76
N CYS A 799 11.39 5.37 -5.88
CA CYS A 799 10.16 5.81 -5.25
C CYS A 799 10.35 7.09 -4.44
N GLU A 800 11.43 7.18 -3.66
CA GLU A 800 11.76 8.37 -2.86
C GLU A 800 12.13 9.58 -3.72
N LEU A 801 12.90 9.38 -4.79
CA LEU A 801 13.23 10.42 -5.76
C LEU A 801 11.96 10.97 -6.44
N ASN A 802 11.04 10.10 -6.86
CA ASN A 802 9.77 10.53 -7.44
C ASN A 802 8.94 11.35 -6.44
N ARG A 803 8.82 10.86 -5.20
CA ARG A 803 8.07 11.55 -4.14
C ARG A 803 8.64 12.94 -3.85
N THR A 804 9.97 13.04 -3.74
CA THR A 804 10.67 14.31 -3.53
C THR A 804 10.42 15.27 -4.68
N LEU A 805 10.56 14.81 -5.92
CA LEU A 805 10.33 15.60 -7.12
C LEU A 805 8.90 16.16 -7.16
N LEU A 806 7.89 15.30 -6.96
CA LEU A 806 6.48 15.70 -6.99
C LEU A 806 6.11 16.65 -5.84
N ALA A 807 6.71 16.47 -4.66
CA ALA A 807 6.51 17.38 -3.53
C ALA A 807 7.10 18.77 -3.82
N ASP A 808 8.29 18.84 -4.40
CA ASP A 808 8.95 20.09 -4.78
C ASP A 808 8.22 20.79 -5.93
N TRP A 809 7.72 20.04 -6.91
CA TRP A 809 6.91 20.58 -8.01
C TRP A 809 5.60 21.14 -7.51
N SER A 810 4.93 20.44 -6.59
CA SER A 810 3.71 20.92 -5.93
C SER A 810 3.95 22.22 -5.14
N ARG A 811 5.15 22.40 -4.57
CA ARG A 811 5.56 23.65 -3.90
C ARG A 811 5.89 24.78 -4.88
N GLY A 812 5.89 24.52 -6.20
CA GLY A 812 6.18 25.51 -7.24
C GLY A 812 7.67 25.75 -7.45
N ARG A 813 8.54 24.83 -7.00
CA ARG A 813 9.99 24.90 -7.22
C ARG A 813 10.39 24.57 -8.65
N TYR A 814 9.46 23.97 -9.40
CA TYR A 814 9.59 23.63 -10.81
C TYR A 814 8.56 24.41 -11.64
N PRO A 815 8.84 24.66 -12.95
CA PRO A 815 7.90 25.32 -13.87
C PRO A 815 6.52 24.65 -13.90
N HIS A 816 5.47 25.46 -13.98
CA HIS A 816 4.08 25.00 -13.94
C HIS A 816 3.17 25.99 -14.66
N ASP A 817 2.06 25.48 -15.20
CA ASP A 817 1.00 26.28 -15.79
C ASP A 817 0.13 26.92 -14.71
N ARG A 818 -0.71 27.88 -15.12
CA ARG A 818 -1.74 28.47 -14.28
C ARG A 818 -3.13 28.20 -14.85
N ALA A 819 -4.10 28.01 -13.97
CA ALA A 819 -5.49 27.83 -14.35
C ALA A 819 -6.42 28.48 -13.31
N THR A 820 -7.56 29.00 -13.74
CA THR A 820 -8.67 29.34 -12.86
C THR A 820 -9.41 28.05 -12.51
N CYS A 821 -9.27 27.60 -11.27
CA CYS A 821 -10.01 26.48 -10.71
C CYS A 821 -11.27 26.97 -10.02
N SER A 822 -12.37 26.24 -10.16
CA SER A 822 -13.58 26.46 -9.36
C SER A 822 -14.20 25.16 -8.89
N VAL A 823 -14.81 25.18 -7.70
CA VAL A 823 -15.70 24.12 -7.21
C VAL A 823 -17.13 24.60 -7.30
N ARG A 824 -18.01 23.76 -7.83
CA ARG A 824 -19.45 24.01 -7.97
C ARG A 824 -20.25 23.00 -7.17
N ASP A 825 -21.36 23.43 -6.62
CA ASP A 825 -22.31 22.54 -5.98
C ASP A 825 -23.17 21.77 -7.01
N ASP A 826 -24.13 21.00 -6.50
CA ASP A 826 -25.07 20.23 -7.34
C ASP A 826 -25.94 21.13 -8.24
N ALA A 827 -26.29 22.32 -7.76
CA ALA A 827 -27.06 23.32 -8.51
C ALA A 827 -26.23 24.06 -9.58
N GLY A 828 -24.90 23.84 -9.62
CA GLY A 828 -23.98 24.50 -10.55
C GLY A 828 -23.48 25.88 -10.10
N THR A 829 -23.81 26.29 -8.87
CA THR A 829 -23.37 27.52 -8.21
C THR A 829 -21.89 27.41 -7.85
N ILE A 830 -21.10 28.44 -8.18
CA ILE A 830 -19.68 28.49 -7.81
C ILE A 830 -19.57 28.69 -6.30
N ARG A 831 -18.84 27.79 -5.64
CA ARG A 831 -18.59 27.81 -4.19
C ARG A 831 -17.18 28.28 -3.84
N SER A 832 -16.21 28.02 -4.70
CA SER A 832 -14.83 28.49 -4.59
C SER A 832 -14.30 28.73 -6.00
N GLU A 833 -13.54 29.81 -6.21
CA GLU A 833 -12.83 30.11 -7.45
C GLU A 833 -11.48 30.76 -7.13
N LYS A 834 -10.39 30.14 -7.59
CA LYS A 834 -9.02 30.55 -7.28
C LYS A 834 -8.10 30.26 -8.47
N THR A 835 -6.97 30.96 -8.58
CA THR A 835 -5.91 30.55 -9.50
C THR A 835 -5.11 29.39 -8.91
N CYS A 836 -5.12 28.24 -9.57
CA CYS A 836 -4.26 27.10 -9.25
C CYS A 836 -3.00 27.08 -10.10
N ARG A 837 -1.99 26.36 -9.60
CA ARG A 837 -0.88 25.86 -10.41
C ARG A 837 -1.29 24.53 -11.03
N ARG A 838 -0.94 24.32 -12.28
CA ARG A 838 -1.25 23.09 -13.01
C ARG A 838 0.03 22.48 -13.55
N PHE A 839 0.17 21.19 -13.39
CA PHE A 839 1.18 20.39 -14.07
C PHE A 839 0.65 18.99 -14.28
N PHE A 840 1.33 18.21 -15.11
CA PHE A 840 0.98 16.81 -15.31
C PHE A 840 2.22 15.94 -15.18
N PHE A 841 2.01 14.71 -14.75
CA PHE A 841 3.05 13.69 -14.72
C PHE A 841 2.45 12.34 -15.06
N TYR A 842 3.32 11.34 -15.22
CA TYR A 842 2.91 9.97 -15.50
C TYR A 842 3.13 9.10 -14.27
N GLN A 843 2.12 8.31 -13.90
CA GLN A 843 2.18 7.39 -12.78
C GLN A 843 1.46 6.09 -13.10
N ALA A 844 2.03 4.95 -12.73
CA ALA A 844 1.31 3.69 -12.81
C ALA A 844 0.25 3.54 -11.71
N ALA A 845 -0.96 3.13 -12.09
CA ALA A 845 -1.94 2.62 -11.14
C ALA A 845 -1.43 1.31 -10.51
N ALA A 846 -1.78 1.05 -9.24
CA ALA A 846 -1.32 -0.14 -8.52
C ALA A 846 -1.60 -1.46 -9.27
N GLU A 847 -2.79 -1.56 -9.89
CA GLU A 847 -3.23 -2.70 -10.70
C GLU A 847 -2.43 -2.88 -12.01
N ARG A 848 -1.71 -1.85 -12.45
CA ARG A 848 -1.03 -1.79 -13.77
C ARG A 848 0.48 -1.96 -13.69
N LYS A 849 1.06 -2.12 -12.49
CA LYS A 849 2.50 -2.37 -12.31
C LYS A 849 3.00 -3.53 -13.18
N ILE A 850 2.19 -4.58 -13.34
CA ILE A 850 2.49 -5.74 -14.19
C ILE A 850 2.57 -5.38 -15.69
N SER A 851 1.69 -4.48 -16.16
CA SER A 851 1.67 -4.01 -17.55
C SER A 851 2.67 -2.87 -17.83
N ARG A 852 3.37 -2.39 -16.79
CA ARG A 852 4.29 -1.22 -16.80
C ARG A 852 3.72 0.00 -17.54
N ARG A 853 2.40 0.17 -17.47
CA ARG A 853 1.69 1.23 -18.19
C ARG A 853 1.35 2.36 -17.24
N GLN A 854 1.95 3.51 -17.49
CA GLN A 854 1.74 4.73 -16.73
C GLN A 854 0.56 5.51 -17.30
N LEU A 855 -0.23 6.12 -16.41
CA LEU A 855 -1.34 7.00 -16.73
C LEU A 855 -0.87 8.44 -16.60
N ARG A 856 -1.40 9.33 -17.45
CA ARG A 856 -1.19 10.76 -17.29
C ARG A 856 -2.12 11.28 -16.20
N LEU A 857 -1.56 11.89 -15.17
CA LEU A 857 -2.26 12.55 -14.09
C LEU A 857 -2.12 14.07 -14.28
N ASP A 858 -3.25 14.76 -14.41
CA ASP A 858 -3.30 16.23 -14.41
C ASP A 858 -3.54 16.71 -12.97
N VAL A 859 -2.58 17.43 -12.41
CA VAL A 859 -2.61 17.95 -11.04
C VAL A 859 -2.87 19.44 -11.04
N HIS A 860 -3.83 19.86 -10.22
CA HIS A 860 -4.13 21.25 -9.93
C HIS A 860 -3.85 21.50 -8.45
N VAL A 861 -2.81 22.28 -8.18
CA VAL A 861 -2.42 22.68 -6.83
C VAL A 861 -3.04 24.03 -6.51
N TRP A 862 -3.93 24.02 -5.53
CA TRP A 862 -4.62 25.20 -5.03
C TRP A 862 -3.66 26.11 -4.22
N PRO A 863 -4.00 27.40 -4.00
CA PRO A 863 -3.16 28.33 -3.24
C PRO A 863 -2.89 27.92 -1.79
N ASP A 864 -3.80 27.15 -1.19
CA ASP A 864 -3.68 26.58 0.16
C ASP A 864 -2.80 25.32 0.22
N GLY A 865 -2.37 24.80 -0.94
CA GLY A 865 -1.50 23.63 -1.06
C GLY A 865 -2.23 22.33 -1.36
N ASP A 866 -3.57 22.33 -1.37
CA ASP A 866 -4.36 21.18 -1.76
C ASP A 866 -4.16 20.80 -3.21
N LYS A 867 -4.47 19.54 -3.53
CA LYS A 867 -4.34 19.00 -4.87
C LYS A 867 -5.65 18.40 -5.35
N THR A 868 -6.06 18.82 -6.54
CA THR A 868 -7.03 18.09 -7.33
C THR A 868 -6.29 17.32 -8.41
N VAL A 869 -6.44 16.00 -8.40
CA VAL A 869 -5.83 15.08 -9.36
C VAL A 869 -6.91 14.52 -10.25
N ILE A 870 -6.70 14.62 -11.56
CA ILE A 870 -7.60 14.10 -12.58
C ILE A 870 -6.83 13.17 -13.48
N TYR A 871 -7.40 12.02 -13.78
CA TYR A 871 -6.82 11.11 -14.76
C TYR A 871 -7.89 10.23 -15.39
N GLN A 872 -7.51 9.54 -16.47
CA GLN A 872 -8.35 8.56 -17.13
C GLN A 872 -7.72 7.18 -17.04
N ASP A 873 -8.52 6.20 -16.62
CA ASP A 873 -8.12 4.80 -16.52
C ASP A 873 -9.14 3.90 -17.25
N ASN A 874 -8.68 3.13 -18.23
CA ASN A 874 -9.54 2.28 -19.08
C ASN A 874 -10.78 3.00 -19.64
N GLY A 875 -10.61 4.26 -20.05
CA GLY A 875 -11.71 5.08 -20.58
C GLY A 875 -12.58 5.75 -19.51
N ARG A 876 -12.45 5.38 -18.23
CA ARG A 876 -13.17 5.98 -17.10
C ARG A 876 -12.39 7.14 -16.52
N TRP A 877 -13.08 8.21 -16.14
CA TRP A 877 -12.45 9.36 -15.51
C TRP A 877 -12.41 9.19 -14.00
N LEU A 878 -11.32 9.64 -13.38
CA LEU A 878 -11.15 9.68 -11.94
C LEU A 878 -10.81 11.10 -11.49
N LEU A 879 -11.45 11.52 -10.40
CA LEU A 879 -11.23 12.79 -9.72
C LEU A 879 -10.88 12.47 -8.27
N ASN A 880 -9.64 12.71 -7.87
CA ASN A 880 -9.10 12.32 -6.55
C ASN A 880 -9.41 10.85 -6.20
N GLU A 881 -9.14 9.94 -7.15
CA GLU A 881 -9.41 8.48 -7.05
C GLU A 881 -10.90 8.09 -7.08
N VAL A 882 -11.81 9.03 -7.27
CA VAL A 882 -13.25 8.73 -7.37
C VAL A 882 -13.65 8.63 -8.83
N ILE A 883 -14.21 7.48 -9.24
CA ILE A 883 -14.79 7.30 -10.58
C ILE A 883 -15.82 8.41 -10.80
N THR A 884 -15.63 9.23 -11.81
CA THR A 884 -16.49 10.37 -12.16
C THR A 884 -17.01 10.20 -13.59
N ASP A 885 -18.12 10.86 -13.88
CA ASP A 885 -18.50 11.11 -15.26
C ASP A 885 -17.37 11.87 -15.98
N GLY A 886 -17.26 11.65 -17.30
CA GLY A 886 -16.28 12.35 -18.12
C GLY A 886 -16.43 13.88 -18.10
N PRO A 887 -15.38 14.61 -18.51
CA PRO A 887 -15.37 16.06 -18.44
C PRO A 887 -16.50 16.66 -19.26
N ARG A 888 -17.23 17.60 -18.67
CA ARG A 888 -18.15 18.48 -19.39
C ARG A 888 -17.40 19.73 -19.78
N GLN A 889 -17.25 19.96 -21.08
CA GLN A 889 -16.68 21.20 -21.60
C GLN A 889 -17.79 22.24 -21.81
N LYS A 890 -17.59 23.45 -21.32
CA LYS A 890 -18.48 24.59 -21.56
C LYS A 890 -17.66 25.88 -21.60
N ALA A 891 -17.63 26.54 -22.76
CA ALA A 891 -16.97 27.84 -22.96
C ALA A 891 -15.50 27.91 -22.47
N GLY A 892 -14.64 26.99 -22.93
CA GLY A 892 -13.21 26.96 -22.56
C GLY A 892 -12.91 26.37 -21.18
N ARG A 893 -13.93 26.14 -20.36
CA ARG A 893 -13.84 25.51 -19.03
C ARG A 893 -14.17 24.02 -19.10
N THR A 894 -13.39 23.22 -18.38
CA THR A 894 -13.58 21.77 -18.27
C THR A 894 -14.00 21.40 -16.85
N CYS A 895 -15.08 20.65 -16.68
CA CYS A 895 -15.62 20.29 -15.37
C CYS A 895 -15.80 18.78 -15.17
N TRP A 896 -15.45 18.26 -13.99
CA TRP A 896 -15.59 16.87 -13.56
C TRP A 896 -16.49 16.80 -12.32
N ARG A 897 -17.44 15.86 -12.28
CA ARG A 897 -18.45 15.77 -11.22
C ARG A 897 -18.18 14.59 -10.29
N ASN A 898 -17.82 14.89 -9.04
CA ASN A 898 -17.64 13.86 -8.02
C ASN A 898 -19.00 13.23 -7.65
N PRO A 899 -19.22 11.91 -7.84
CA PRO A 899 -20.50 11.28 -7.53
C PRO A 899 -20.77 11.11 -6.04
N ILE A 900 -19.74 11.17 -5.19
CA ILE A 900 -19.85 11.06 -3.72
C ILE A 900 -20.32 12.39 -3.16
N SER A 901 -19.60 13.49 -3.46
CA SER A 901 -19.96 14.81 -2.95
C SER A 901 -21.01 15.52 -3.79
N LYS A 902 -21.38 15.00 -4.96
CA LYS A 902 -22.23 15.61 -6.01
C LYS A 902 -21.71 16.91 -6.64
N ARG A 903 -20.71 17.54 -6.02
CA ARG A 903 -19.97 18.73 -6.50
C ARG A 903 -19.19 18.48 -7.78
N SER A 904 -18.92 19.56 -8.50
CA SER A 904 -18.05 19.56 -9.68
C SER A 904 -16.78 20.38 -9.46
N PHE A 905 -15.63 19.83 -9.82
CA PHE A 905 -14.39 20.60 -10.00
C PHE A 905 -14.32 21.09 -11.45
N CYS A 906 -13.98 22.35 -11.65
CA CYS A 906 -13.83 22.96 -12.96
C CYS A 906 -12.49 23.67 -13.08
N ALA A 907 -11.86 23.59 -14.25
CA ALA A 907 -10.60 24.28 -14.55
C ALA A 907 -10.66 24.99 -15.90
N GLU A 908 -10.06 26.17 -15.96
CA GLU A 908 -9.92 27.02 -17.15
C GLU A 908 -8.47 27.52 -17.23
N PRO A 909 -7.68 27.12 -18.26
CA PRO A 909 -6.29 27.58 -18.42
C PRO A 909 -6.20 29.12 -18.49
N LEU A 910 -5.12 29.69 -17.92
CA LEU A 910 -4.84 31.13 -17.91
C LEU A 910 -3.76 31.54 -18.91
#